data_AF-A0A9D6F0B0-F1
#
_entry.id   AF-A0A9D6F0B0-F1
#
_cell.length_a   1.000
_cell.length_b   1.000
_cell.length_c   1.000
_cell.angle_alpha   90.00
_cell.angle_beta   90.00
_cell.angle_gamma   90.00
#
_symmetry.space_group_name_H-M   'P 1'
#
loop_
_entity.id
_entity.type
_entity.pdbx_description
1 polymer ?
#
loop_
_entity_poly.entity_id
_entity_poly.type
_entity_poly.pdbx_seq_one_letter_code
_entity_poly.pdbx_strand_id
1 'polypeptide(L)'
;MSAFAVMWAPLLFGCALFLSAALLFVVQPMVGRTLLPHLGGTPLAWSACLVFFQATLLAGYVYADLAHRFRGLRWQPLIHLVLLLSAIILSFVGVFGDGMLLAVAPRLESLESWPIVTTFCLLFVVVGAPFFALSAVSPLVQRWFAHLDHPKSSDPYFLFVASNLGALSGLVIYVLLIEPAAPLYAQWLSWKLAALALAMLLFLTALVAWRSPRSHELEPAAKPSDPDAPVVPKLIGRGPATWPRRFAWFVASALPVGLLLAVTDYLTLDVAPAPILWAVPLALYLLAFTQAFGRFAPLEQGPLAVKITLHVFYGIAFLIGVALLAVAVTLNRPGNADAQGFLAAAVAIFLAALALAPSTWVWVLQPLFALALVFSQANLFQRSTVDPLFILFCLAGYYLSVRVCLEALARDRPAAPALTGYYAWMGLGGVCGGLFQLIAAPILFPRNYLEYSFLAALACSLRANWIPHGLTDWVLCWLFFRPKKDQPAPASTTAWKKRIALFFDLSFVLPVALIALLLFVWRAELENNQLFRVGPVALRDLVGLFGDLALILALVAAVFLILRPLRFGLALSSIVLLSWIGFDRDRSGLTLVRERTPFGLVNVRQDVLSVRVRGNDPEDPLPKSLTERRLMHATTHHGSCITEPVEMLRYPTTYYHRKGPVGRVMRNLEWFPLPAFNLRQGGPDVWLQRNRDNAKDDARIAASLVGLSAPLGIASLPMAPIAGGWSEPPFACVGLGTGTLFTYAHPYQWVDAYELDPAIIRLSEGERPTFHYFQSAKKRGVQATLVPGDGRRSLTKPRREQFYHVIFVDAFNSDAVPVHLLTQEAVAVYFQNLAPDGVVCFHTSNRYVDLNRVLESVAKKLRVVSRPLQYSARPDEVEPLLFSSEWTVLARNQRALDRWTRSDAFEKLNPPPVTMTPRDTSRLAWSDEHASLMSAVRQGQTWVGLIYALLILVLFFGMLLGLIELVFAMVSRARTATPSSGKEKTR
;
A
#
# COMPACT_ATOMS: atom_id res chain seq x y z
N MET A 1 -8.46 -43.51 -21.61
CA MET A 1 -7.29 -43.31 -20.71
C MET A 1 -7.24 -44.47 -19.72
N SER A 2 -6.07 -44.92 -19.25
CA SER A 2 -6.01 -45.89 -18.13
C SER A 2 -6.59 -45.28 -16.85
N ALA A 3 -7.22 -46.07 -15.99
CA ALA A 3 -7.81 -45.58 -14.73
C ALA A 3 -6.79 -44.80 -13.86
N PHE A 4 -5.52 -45.18 -13.95
CA PHE A 4 -4.40 -44.48 -13.31
C PHE A 4 -4.20 -43.06 -13.87
N ALA A 5 -4.22 -42.88 -15.20
CA ALA A 5 -4.07 -41.56 -15.82
C ALA A 5 -5.23 -40.62 -15.53
N VAL A 6 -6.45 -41.15 -15.36
CA VAL A 6 -7.65 -40.37 -15.00
C VAL A 6 -7.55 -39.86 -13.56
N MET A 7 -7.06 -40.70 -12.63
CA MET A 7 -6.92 -40.35 -11.21
C MET A 7 -5.87 -39.26 -10.95
N TRP A 8 -4.75 -39.30 -11.68
CA TRP A 8 -3.63 -38.36 -11.47
C TRP A 8 -3.71 -37.08 -12.32
N ALA A 9 -4.59 -37.01 -13.33
CA ALA A 9 -4.72 -35.83 -14.18
C ALA A 9 -5.03 -34.53 -13.38
N PRO A 10 -5.95 -34.51 -12.37
CA PRO A 10 -6.17 -33.32 -11.56
C PRO A 10 -4.91 -32.84 -10.83
N LEU A 11 -4.08 -33.76 -10.32
CA LEU A 11 -2.83 -33.42 -9.64
C LEU A 11 -1.81 -32.81 -10.60
N LEU A 12 -1.58 -33.44 -11.76
CA LEU A 12 -0.62 -32.95 -12.75
C LEU A 12 -0.98 -31.53 -13.24
N PHE A 13 -2.25 -31.33 -13.62
CA PHE A 13 -2.74 -30.03 -14.07
C PHE A 13 -2.72 -29.00 -12.93
N GLY A 14 -3.08 -29.42 -11.71
CA GLY A 14 -3.00 -28.60 -10.51
C GLY A 14 -1.57 -28.13 -10.21
N CYS A 15 -0.57 -29.02 -10.27
CA CYS A 15 0.84 -28.68 -10.04
C CYS A 15 1.38 -27.70 -11.09
N ALA A 16 1.02 -27.88 -12.38
CA ALA A 16 1.41 -26.95 -13.44
C ALA A 16 0.85 -25.54 -13.20
N LEU A 17 -0.44 -25.45 -12.83
CA LEU A 17 -1.10 -24.19 -12.51
C LEU A 17 -0.55 -23.52 -11.25
N PHE A 18 -0.31 -24.32 -10.21
CA PHE A 18 0.29 -23.86 -8.96
C PHE A 18 1.67 -23.26 -9.21
N LEU A 19 2.56 -23.99 -9.89
CA LEU A 19 3.92 -23.52 -10.17
C LEU A 19 3.91 -22.27 -11.06
N SER A 20 3.08 -22.26 -12.12
CA SER A 20 2.96 -21.09 -13.00
C SER A 20 2.52 -19.83 -12.25
N ALA A 21 1.52 -19.96 -11.39
CA ALA A 21 1.03 -18.82 -10.60
C ALA A 21 2.04 -18.38 -9.53
N ALA A 22 2.76 -19.33 -8.90
CA ALA A 22 3.84 -19.00 -7.97
C ALA A 22 4.95 -18.20 -8.68
N LEU A 23 5.35 -18.60 -9.88
CA LEU A 23 6.34 -17.87 -10.69
C LEU A 23 5.87 -16.45 -11.06
N LEU A 24 4.60 -16.28 -11.43
CA LEU A 24 4.00 -14.97 -11.70
C LEU A 24 4.01 -14.03 -10.48
N PHE A 25 3.84 -14.56 -9.27
CA PHE A 25 3.79 -13.75 -8.06
C PHE A 25 5.17 -13.50 -7.45
N VAL A 26 6.15 -14.38 -7.67
CA VAL A 26 7.55 -14.18 -7.29
C VAL A 26 8.24 -13.15 -8.18
N VAL A 27 7.97 -13.15 -9.49
CA VAL A 27 8.68 -12.28 -10.43
C VAL A 27 8.36 -10.79 -10.25
N GLN A 28 7.14 -10.46 -9.82
CA GLN A 28 6.69 -9.07 -9.65
C GLN A 28 7.54 -8.28 -8.64
N PRO A 29 7.64 -8.70 -7.35
CA PRO A 29 8.48 -7.99 -6.38
C PRO A 29 9.97 -8.12 -6.69
N MET A 30 10.41 -9.22 -7.32
CA MET A 30 11.80 -9.39 -7.76
C MET A 30 12.21 -8.35 -8.80
N VAL A 31 11.38 -8.14 -9.83
CA VAL A 31 11.59 -7.11 -10.84
C VAL A 31 11.50 -5.71 -10.22
N GLY A 32 10.51 -5.46 -9.36
CA GLY A 32 10.37 -4.18 -8.67
C GLY A 32 11.63 -3.79 -7.90
N ARG A 33 12.25 -4.74 -7.20
CA ARG A 33 13.53 -4.53 -6.50
C ARG A 33 14.70 -4.32 -7.45
N THR A 34 14.75 -5.08 -8.55
CA THR A 34 15.79 -4.93 -9.57
C THR A 34 15.75 -3.52 -10.20
N LEU A 35 14.55 -2.97 -10.40
CA LEU A 35 14.36 -1.65 -11.01
C LEU A 35 14.45 -0.48 -10.03
N LEU A 36 14.33 -0.71 -8.72
CA LEU A 36 14.24 0.34 -7.69
C LEU A 36 15.41 1.35 -7.73
N PRO A 37 16.69 0.93 -7.83
CA PRO A 37 17.81 1.88 -7.91
C PRO A 37 17.77 2.79 -9.14
N HIS A 38 17.14 2.33 -10.23
CA HIS A 38 17.07 3.04 -11.51
C HIS A 38 15.84 3.93 -11.63
N LEU A 39 14.70 3.50 -11.08
CA LEU A 39 13.47 4.29 -11.11
C LEU A 39 13.44 5.36 -10.01
N GLY A 40 14.19 5.17 -8.92
CA GLY A 40 13.97 5.89 -7.67
C GLY A 40 12.69 5.39 -7.00
N GLY A 41 12.59 5.46 -5.68
CA GLY A 41 11.47 4.92 -4.89
C GLY A 41 10.13 5.66 -5.08
N THR A 42 9.79 6.07 -6.30
CA THR A 42 8.59 6.82 -6.63
C THR A 42 7.35 5.91 -6.61
N PRO A 43 6.28 6.29 -5.89
CA PRO A 43 5.02 5.56 -5.91
C PRO A 43 4.36 5.51 -7.30
N LEU A 44 4.65 6.50 -8.17
CA LEU A 44 4.21 6.45 -9.57
C LEU A 44 4.81 5.26 -10.33
N ALA A 45 6.08 4.92 -10.09
CA ALA A 45 6.70 3.73 -10.67
C ALA A 45 6.03 2.45 -10.14
N TRP A 46 5.73 2.39 -8.83
CA TRP A 46 5.00 1.26 -8.24
C TRP A 46 3.63 1.05 -8.89
N SER A 47 2.83 2.11 -8.99
CA SER A 47 1.50 2.02 -9.60
C SER A 47 1.57 1.68 -11.10
N ALA A 48 2.57 2.19 -11.81
CA ALA A 48 2.84 1.81 -13.20
C ALA A 48 3.16 0.31 -13.32
N CYS A 49 3.95 -0.26 -12.39
CA CYS A 49 4.22 -1.70 -12.34
C CYS A 49 2.94 -2.51 -12.20
N LEU A 50 2.06 -2.13 -11.27
CA LEU A 50 0.79 -2.83 -11.04
C LEU A 50 -0.09 -2.85 -12.29
N VAL A 51 -0.27 -1.69 -12.95
CA VAL A 51 -1.07 -1.61 -14.19
C VAL A 51 -0.42 -2.42 -15.31
N PHE A 52 0.90 -2.37 -15.45
CA PHE A 52 1.62 -3.17 -16.45
C PHE A 52 1.38 -4.68 -16.26
N PHE A 53 1.53 -5.19 -15.04
CA PHE A 53 1.31 -6.62 -14.76
C PHE A 53 -0.14 -7.03 -14.99
N GLN A 54 -1.11 -6.19 -14.62
CA GLN A 54 -2.53 -6.44 -14.89
C GLN A 54 -2.84 -6.43 -16.40
N ALA A 55 -2.30 -5.47 -17.15
CA ALA A 55 -2.48 -5.38 -18.60
C ALA A 55 -1.86 -6.58 -19.33
N THR A 56 -0.67 -7.01 -18.91
CA THR A 56 0.02 -8.18 -19.49
C THR A 56 -0.68 -9.50 -19.11
N LEU A 57 -1.27 -9.57 -17.92
CA LEU A 57 -2.16 -10.68 -17.52
C LEU A 57 -3.40 -10.75 -18.44
N LEU A 58 -4.06 -9.61 -18.66
CA LEU A 58 -5.18 -9.51 -19.61
C LEU A 58 -4.77 -9.91 -21.02
N ALA A 59 -3.61 -9.47 -21.50
CA ALA A 59 -3.09 -9.84 -22.82
C ALA A 59 -2.93 -11.37 -22.94
N GLY A 60 -2.40 -12.04 -21.92
CA GLY A 60 -2.31 -13.50 -21.89
C GLY A 60 -3.68 -14.20 -21.93
N TYR A 61 -4.68 -13.65 -21.23
CA TYR A 61 -6.05 -14.18 -21.25
C TYR A 61 -6.72 -14.01 -22.61
N VAL A 62 -6.54 -12.84 -23.24
CA VAL A 62 -7.01 -12.57 -24.61
C VAL A 62 -6.32 -13.51 -25.59
N TYR A 63 -5.01 -13.70 -25.48
CA TYR A 63 -4.28 -14.67 -26.29
C TYR A 63 -4.84 -16.09 -26.12
N ALA A 64 -5.11 -16.54 -24.90
CA ALA A 64 -5.69 -17.87 -24.66
C ALA A 64 -7.07 -18.03 -25.33
N ASP A 65 -7.90 -16.98 -25.31
CA ASP A 65 -9.20 -16.97 -25.97
C ASP A 65 -9.09 -16.96 -27.51
N LEU A 66 -8.21 -16.13 -28.07
CA LEU A 66 -7.97 -16.05 -29.53
C LEU A 66 -7.36 -17.34 -30.07
N ALA A 67 -6.37 -17.91 -29.37
CA ALA A 67 -5.72 -19.16 -29.75
C ALA A 67 -6.73 -20.31 -29.86
N HIS A 68 -7.76 -20.30 -29.00
CA HIS A 68 -8.85 -21.24 -29.09
C HIS A 68 -9.71 -21.02 -30.35
N ARG A 69 -10.11 -19.77 -30.63
CA ARG A 69 -11.01 -19.44 -31.76
C ARG A 69 -10.41 -19.77 -33.13
N PHE A 70 -9.09 -19.62 -33.31
CA PHE A 70 -8.47 -19.71 -34.64
C PHE A 70 -7.86 -21.07 -35.02
N ARG A 71 -7.32 -21.84 -34.06
CA ARG A 71 -6.46 -23.01 -34.39
C ARG A 71 -6.89 -24.33 -33.71
N GLY A 72 -7.96 -24.31 -32.91
CA GLY A 72 -8.45 -25.48 -32.18
C GLY A 72 -7.44 -26.09 -31.20
N LEU A 73 -7.83 -27.13 -30.45
CA LEU A 73 -7.02 -27.70 -29.37
C LEU A 73 -5.76 -28.46 -29.85
N ARG A 74 -5.62 -28.73 -31.15
CA ARG A 74 -4.51 -29.53 -31.70
C ARG A 74 -3.17 -28.80 -31.62
N TRP A 75 -3.13 -27.55 -32.07
CA TRP A 75 -1.90 -26.76 -32.17
C TRP A 75 -1.64 -25.87 -30.96
N GLN A 76 -2.68 -25.59 -30.17
CA GLN A 76 -2.60 -24.68 -29.02
C GLN A 76 -1.51 -25.06 -28.00
N PRO A 77 -1.38 -26.34 -27.56
CA PRO A 77 -0.31 -26.72 -26.63
C PRO A 77 1.09 -26.56 -27.22
N LEU A 78 1.28 -26.89 -28.50
CA LEU A 78 2.58 -26.75 -29.16
C LEU A 78 2.99 -25.28 -29.30
N ILE A 79 2.09 -24.44 -29.80
CA ILE A 79 2.34 -22.99 -29.96
C ILE A 79 2.72 -22.37 -28.61
N HIS A 80 1.98 -22.72 -27.56
CA HIS A 80 2.24 -22.18 -26.25
C HIS A 80 3.55 -22.70 -25.63
N LEU A 81 3.86 -23.99 -25.81
CA LEU A 81 5.12 -24.56 -25.33
C LEU A 81 6.33 -23.93 -26.02
N VAL A 82 6.26 -23.70 -27.34
CA VAL A 82 7.29 -22.99 -28.11
C VAL A 82 7.43 -21.55 -27.61
N LEU A 83 6.33 -20.83 -27.42
CA LEU A 83 6.33 -19.47 -26.87
C LEU A 83 7.02 -19.44 -25.50
N LEU A 84 6.63 -20.32 -24.58
CA LEU A 84 7.21 -20.35 -23.23
C LEU A 84 8.69 -20.75 -23.25
N LEU A 85 9.07 -21.80 -23.98
CA LEU A 85 10.46 -22.23 -24.10
C LEU A 85 11.33 -21.14 -24.71
N SER A 86 10.84 -20.45 -25.75
CA SER A 86 11.57 -19.32 -26.35
C SER A 86 11.78 -18.19 -25.33
N ALA A 87 10.76 -17.82 -24.55
CA ALA A 87 10.87 -16.80 -23.52
C ALA A 87 11.88 -17.21 -22.42
N ILE A 88 11.89 -18.49 -22.02
CA ILE A 88 12.85 -19.01 -21.04
C ILE A 88 14.27 -18.98 -21.61
N ILE A 89 14.49 -19.51 -22.82
CA ILE A 89 15.82 -19.53 -23.46
C ILE A 89 16.37 -18.10 -23.61
N LEU A 90 15.54 -17.17 -24.09
CA LEU A 90 15.93 -15.76 -24.20
C LEU A 90 16.27 -15.14 -22.84
N SER A 91 15.60 -15.57 -21.76
CA SER A 91 15.93 -15.15 -20.39
C SER A 91 17.27 -15.72 -19.88
N PHE A 92 17.67 -16.92 -20.32
CA PHE A 92 18.97 -17.50 -20.01
C PHE A 92 20.12 -16.84 -20.77
N VAL A 93 19.87 -16.41 -22.02
CA VAL A 93 20.87 -15.70 -22.85
C VAL A 93 20.98 -14.21 -22.47
N GLY A 94 20.18 -13.74 -21.51
CA GLY A 94 20.25 -12.36 -20.98
C GLY A 94 19.46 -11.33 -21.78
N VAL A 95 18.58 -11.75 -22.70
CA VAL A 95 17.66 -10.86 -23.44
C VAL A 95 16.55 -10.32 -22.55
N PHE A 96 16.23 -11.04 -21.47
CA PHE A 96 15.30 -10.62 -20.42
C PHE A 96 15.99 -10.70 -19.04
N GLY A 97 15.46 -9.95 -18.07
CA GLY A 97 15.96 -9.91 -16.69
C GLY A 97 17.07 -8.90 -16.46
N ASP A 98 17.96 -9.24 -15.53
CA ASP A 98 19.13 -8.48 -15.08
C ASP A 98 20.10 -8.13 -16.22
N GLY A 99 20.40 -9.09 -17.12
CA GLY A 99 21.30 -8.88 -18.26
C GLY A 99 20.85 -7.77 -19.22
N MET A 100 19.55 -7.70 -19.51
CA MET A 100 18.99 -6.68 -20.42
C MET A 100 18.89 -5.31 -19.75
N LEU A 101 18.62 -5.28 -18.45
CA LEU A 101 18.55 -4.04 -17.69
C LEU A 101 19.87 -3.26 -17.75
N LEU A 102 21.01 -3.97 -17.58
CA LEU A 102 22.35 -3.38 -17.70
C LEU A 102 22.58 -2.71 -19.06
N ALA A 103 22.05 -3.28 -20.15
CA ALA A 103 22.21 -2.76 -21.50
C ALA A 103 21.31 -1.55 -21.81
N VAL A 104 20.13 -1.47 -21.16
CA VAL A 104 19.06 -0.54 -21.53
C VAL A 104 18.86 0.59 -20.51
N ALA A 105 19.09 0.35 -19.22
CA ALA A 105 18.87 1.35 -18.17
C ALA A 105 19.57 2.70 -18.45
N PRO A 106 20.86 2.75 -18.86
CA PRO A 106 21.53 4.01 -19.16
C PRO A 106 20.91 4.76 -20.35
N ARG A 107 20.31 4.03 -21.32
CA ARG A 107 19.72 4.61 -22.53
C ARG A 107 18.32 5.19 -22.29
N LEU A 108 17.62 4.73 -21.27
CA LEU A 108 16.26 5.19 -20.93
C LEU A 108 16.27 6.34 -19.91
N GLU A 109 17.43 6.77 -19.42
CA GLU A 109 17.57 7.95 -18.55
C GLU A 109 17.06 9.24 -19.23
N SER A 110 17.04 9.33 -20.56
CA SER A 110 16.51 10.51 -21.27
C SER A 110 14.99 10.66 -21.18
N LEU A 111 14.26 9.62 -20.75
CA LEU A 111 12.80 9.64 -20.56
C LEU A 111 12.41 9.99 -19.10
N GLU A 112 13.33 10.55 -18.32
CA GLU A 112 13.14 10.92 -16.91
C GLU A 112 11.91 11.80 -16.64
N SER A 113 11.53 12.65 -17.59
CA SER A 113 10.34 13.51 -17.46
C SER A 113 9.02 12.74 -17.49
N TRP A 114 9.02 11.45 -17.88
CA TRP A 114 7.82 10.61 -17.98
C TRP A 114 7.96 9.28 -17.20
N PRO A 115 7.93 9.31 -15.85
CA PRO A 115 8.24 8.14 -15.02
C PRO A 115 7.40 6.89 -15.33
N ILE A 116 6.12 7.09 -15.64
CA ILE A 116 5.19 6.00 -16.01
C ILE A 116 5.66 5.33 -17.31
N VAL A 117 5.94 6.12 -18.35
CA VAL A 117 6.36 5.59 -19.66
C VAL A 117 7.69 4.85 -19.53
N THR A 118 8.65 5.42 -18.81
CA THR A 118 9.96 4.80 -18.53
C THR A 118 9.81 3.47 -17.80
N THR A 119 8.95 3.43 -16.77
CA THR A 119 8.66 2.19 -16.04
C THR A 119 8.04 1.12 -16.94
N PHE A 120 7.04 1.49 -17.76
CA PHE A 120 6.41 0.57 -18.71
C PHE A 120 7.41 0.01 -19.73
N CYS A 121 8.28 0.86 -20.29
CA CYS A 121 9.31 0.43 -21.24
C CYS A 121 10.31 -0.54 -20.58
N LEU A 122 10.78 -0.21 -19.38
CA LEU A 122 11.69 -1.07 -18.62
C LEU A 122 11.05 -2.43 -18.33
N LEU A 123 9.81 -2.46 -17.85
CA LEU A 123 9.10 -3.72 -17.58
C LEU A 123 8.85 -4.54 -18.84
N PHE A 124 8.46 -3.90 -19.94
CA PHE A 124 8.25 -4.55 -21.22
C PHE A 124 9.50 -5.29 -21.69
N VAL A 125 10.65 -4.61 -21.60
CA VAL A 125 11.95 -5.13 -22.03
C VAL A 125 12.52 -6.15 -21.05
N VAL A 126 12.35 -5.95 -19.74
CA VAL A 126 12.96 -6.82 -18.71
C VAL A 126 12.17 -8.11 -18.51
N VAL A 127 10.83 -8.06 -18.50
CA VAL A 127 10.00 -9.21 -18.09
C VAL A 127 8.75 -9.43 -18.95
N GLY A 128 8.46 -8.54 -19.93
CA GLY A 128 7.20 -8.55 -20.67
C GLY A 128 6.86 -9.89 -21.33
N ALA A 129 7.77 -10.45 -22.14
CA ALA A 129 7.50 -11.70 -22.85
C ALA A 129 7.42 -12.93 -21.91
N PRO A 130 8.36 -13.14 -20.95
CA PRO A 130 8.22 -14.22 -19.96
C PRO A 130 6.94 -14.11 -19.13
N PHE A 131 6.58 -12.91 -18.68
CA PHE A 131 5.35 -12.70 -17.91
C PHE A 131 4.09 -12.97 -18.75
N PHE A 132 4.06 -12.51 -20.00
CA PHE A 132 2.98 -12.80 -20.95
C PHE A 132 2.81 -14.30 -21.21
N ALA A 133 3.91 -15.03 -21.38
CA ALA A 133 3.85 -16.48 -21.58
C ALA A 133 3.26 -17.16 -20.32
N LEU A 134 3.74 -16.82 -19.13
CA LEU A 134 3.23 -17.39 -17.88
C LEU A 134 1.75 -17.04 -17.62
N SER A 135 1.31 -15.84 -17.97
CA SER A 135 -0.06 -15.37 -17.71
C SER A 135 -1.13 -16.14 -18.50
N ALA A 136 -0.76 -16.65 -19.68
CA ALA A 136 -1.66 -17.47 -20.50
C ALA A 136 -1.83 -18.90 -19.98
N VAL A 137 -0.93 -19.41 -19.14
CA VAL A 137 -0.92 -20.82 -18.70
C VAL A 137 -2.24 -21.19 -17.99
N SER A 138 -2.75 -20.32 -17.12
CA SER A 138 -3.94 -20.63 -16.31
C SER A 138 -5.20 -20.94 -17.14
N PRO A 139 -5.66 -20.03 -18.01
CA PRO A 139 -6.82 -20.31 -18.87
C PRO A 139 -6.58 -21.44 -19.87
N LEU A 140 -5.34 -21.61 -20.36
CA LEU A 140 -5.00 -22.66 -21.33
C LEU A 140 -5.06 -24.06 -20.72
N VAL A 141 -4.39 -24.28 -19.60
CA VAL A 141 -4.32 -25.61 -18.95
C VAL A 141 -5.69 -26.04 -18.42
N GLN A 142 -6.48 -25.11 -17.86
CA GLN A 142 -7.86 -25.40 -17.48
C GLN A 142 -8.73 -25.80 -18.67
N ARG A 143 -8.50 -25.18 -19.83
CA ARG A 143 -9.19 -25.56 -21.06
C ARG A 143 -8.74 -26.92 -21.57
N TRP A 144 -7.44 -27.23 -21.52
CA TRP A 144 -6.94 -28.57 -21.88
C TRP A 144 -7.56 -29.65 -20.98
N PHE A 145 -7.73 -29.36 -19.69
CA PHE A 145 -8.41 -30.26 -18.74
C PHE A 145 -9.89 -30.47 -19.10
N ALA A 146 -10.58 -29.43 -19.57
CA ALA A 146 -11.99 -29.52 -19.95
C ALA A 146 -12.26 -30.46 -21.14
N HIS A 147 -11.24 -30.82 -21.91
CA HIS A 147 -11.35 -31.78 -23.01
C HIS A 147 -11.02 -33.22 -22.60
N LEU A 148 -10.61 -33.44 -21.35
CA LEU A 148 -10.40 -34.78 -20.83
C LEU A 148 -11.73 -35.49 -20.59
N ASP A 149 -11.74 -36.80 -20.82
CA ASP A 149 -12.83 -37.68 -20.43
C ASP A 149 -12.77 -37.94 -18.90
N HIS A 150 -13.10 -36.91 -18.12
CA HIS A 150 -13.03 -36.90 -16.66
C HIS A 150 -14.34 -36.34 -16.07
N PRO A 151 -14.88 -36.87 -14.95
CA PRO A 151 -16.16 -36.41 -14.38
C PRO A 151 -16.22 -34.91 -14.07
N LYS A 152 -15.09 -34.30 -13.71
CA LYS A 152 -14.95 -32.86 -13.44
C LYS A 152 -14.57 -32.00 -14.65
N SER A 153 -14.45 -32.55 -15.87
CA SER A 153 -14.08 -31.77 -17.06
C SER A 153 -15.14 -30.71 -17.44
N SER A 154 -16.40 -30.94 -17.04
CA SER A 154 -17.52 -30.02 -17.24
C SER A 154 -17.43 -28.73 -16.39
N ASP A 155 -16.69 -28.73 -15.28
CA ASP A 155 -16.46 -27.58 -14.39
C ASP A 155 -15.01 -27.59 -13.88
N PRO A 156 -14.04 -27.19 -14.73
CA PRO A 156 -12.61 -27.23 -14.40
C PRO A 156 -12.19 -26.14 -13.41
N TYR A 157 -13.10 -25.29 -12.92
CA TYR A 157 -12.80 -24.13 -12.09
C TYR A 157 -12.20 -24.51 -10.72
N PHE A 158 -12.30 -25.76 -10.28
CA PHE A 158 -11.56 -26.24 -9.10
C PHE A 158 -10.04 -26.13 -9.30
N LEU A 159 -9.54 -26.19 -10.54
CA LEU A 159 -8.12 -25.97 -10.85
C LEU A 159 -7.70 -24.50 -10.67
N PHE A 160 -8.66 -23.58 -10.71
CA PHE A 160 -8.42 -22.17 -10.38
C PHE A 160 -8.01 -22.01 -8.91
N VAL A 161 -8.47 -22.88 -8.00
CA VAL A 161 -8.00 -22.93 -6.62
C VAL A 161 -6.50 -23.22 -6.56
N ALA A 162 -6.01 -24.20 -7.32
CA ALA A 162 -4.57 -24.51 -7.37
C ALA A 162 -3.73 -23.32 -7.87
N SER A 163 -4.24 -22.60 -8.88
CA SER A 163 -3.62 -21.36 -9.38
C SER A 163 -3.56 -20.28 -8.28
N ASN A 164 -4.65 -20.03 -7.55
CA ASN A 164 -4.67 -19.02 -6.48
C ASN A 164 -3.78 -19.40 -5.30
N LEU A 165 -3.67 -20.69 -4.97
CA LEU A 165 -2.72 -21.17 -3.96
C LEU A 165 -1.27 -21.01 -4.39
N GLY A 166 -0.98 -21.24 -5.67
CA GLY A 166 0.34 -20.96 -6.23
C GLY A 166 0.71 -19.50 -6.07
N ALA A 167 -0.20 -18.59 -6.45
CA ALA A 167 -0.05 -17.15 -6.27
C ALA A 167 0.18 -16.76 -4.79
N LEU A 168 -0.63 -17.28 -3.87
CA LEU A 168 -0.54 -17.01 -2.44
C LEU A 168 0.79 -17.52 -1.86
N SER A 169 1.20 -18.73 -2.27
CA SER A 169 2.47 -19.32 -1.87
C SER A 169 3.64 -18.50 -2.40
N GLY A 170 3.62 -18.11 -3.67
CA GLY A 170 4.66 -17.27 -4.27
C GLY A 170 4.84 -15.95 -3.53
N LEU A 171 3.74 -15.27 -3.20
CA LEU A 171 3.75 -14.02 -2.43
C LEU A 171 4.36 -14.22 -1.02
N VAL A 172 3.83 -15.18 -0.26
CA VAL A 172 4.24 -15.38 1.15
C VAL A 172 5.67 -15.93 1.23
N ILE A 173 6.02 -16.91 0.40
CA ILE A 173 7.38 -17.46 0.33
C ILE A 173 8.38 -16.38 -0.09
N TYR A 174 7.99 -15.46 -0.97
CA TYR A 174 8.87 -14.37 -1.37
C TYR A 174 9.27 -13.50 -0.19
N VAL A 175 8.27 -12.97 0.52
CA VAL A 175 8.47 -12.05 1.67
C VAL A 175 9.17 -12.76 2.84
N LEU A 176 8.81 -14.01 3.13
CA LEU A 176 9.28 -14.73 4.33
C LEU A 176 10.62 -15.43 4.13
N LEU A 177 10.92 -15.92 2.92
CA LEU A 177 12.05 -16.81 2.67
C LEU A 177 12.98 -16.28 1.57
N ILE A 178 12.46 -15.91 0.39
CA ILE A 178 13.31 -15.56 -0.76
C ILE A 178 14.03 -14.23 -0.52
N GLU A 179 13.30 -13.17 -0.18
CA GLU A 179 13.84 -11.83 0.06
C GLU A 179 14.88 -11.81 1.20
N PRO A 180 14.62 -12.44 2.37
CA PRO A 180 15.59 -12.45 3.46
C PRO A 180 16.82 -13.34 3.22
N ALA A 181 16.72 -14.37 2.38
CA ALA A 181 17.77 -15.38 2.26
C ALA A 181 18.66 -15.26 1.01
N ALA A 182 18.15 -14.69 -0.09
CA ALA A 182 18.81 -14.75 -1.39
C ALA A 182 19.07 -13.37 -2.01
N PRO A 183 20.26 -13.13 -2.60
CA PRO A 183 20.51 -11.96 -3.46
C PRO A 183 19.76 -12.08 -4.80
N LEU A 184 19.50 -10.95 -5.46
CA LEU A 184 18.68 -10.88 -6.69
C LEU A 184 19.18 -11.79 -7.81
N TYR A 185 20.49 -11.87 -8.07
CA TYR A 185 21.02 -12.80 -9.08
C TYR A 185 20.62 -14.27 -8.83
N ALA A 186 20.63 -14.71 -7.56
CA ALA A 186 20.26 -16.07 -7.19
C ALA A 186 18.74 -16.29 -7.30
N GLN A 187 17.95 -15.26 -7.01
CA GLN A 187 16.49 -15.27 -7.22
C GLN A 187 16.16 -15.43 -8.70
N TRP A 188 16.80 -14.66 -9.58
CA TRP A 188 16.64 -14.77 -11.03
C TRP A 188 17.01 -16.15 -11.56
N LEU A 189 18.15 -16.71 -11.14
CA LEU A 189 18.55 -18.06 -11.55
C LEU A 189 17.54 -19.12 -11.08
N SER A 190 17.12 -19.05 -9.82
CA SER A 190 16.13 -19.99 -9.25
C SER A 190 14.79 -19.91 -9.98
N TRP A 191 14.36 -18.71 -10.34
CA TRP A 191 13.14 -18.48 -11.11
C TRP A 191 13.24 -19.06 -12.53
N LYS A 192 14.37 -18.85 -13.22
CA LYS A 192 14.63 -19.42 -14.56
C LYS A 192 14.62 -20.96 -14.53
N LEU A 193 15.23 -21.58 -13.50
CA LEU A 193 15.20 -23.03 -13.31
C LEU A 193 13.79 -23.57 -13.02
N ALA A 194 13.03 -22.88 -12.17
CA ALA A 194 11.65 -23.26 -11.89
C ALA A 194 10.73 -23.07 -13.11
N ALA A 195 11.01 -22.11 -13.99
CA ALA A 195 10.31 -21.96 -15.28
C ALA A 195 10.59 -23.13 -16.25
N LEU A 196 11.81 -23.70 -16.25
CA LEU A 196 12.11 -24.94 -16.99
C LEU A 196 11.30 -26.13 -16.46
N ALA A 197 11.20 -26.26 -15.13
CA ALA A 197 10.36 -27.29 -14.51
C ALA A 197 8.88 -27.12 -14.90
N LEU A 198 8.38 -25.89 -14.97
CA LEU A 198 7.04 -25.61 -15.49
C LEU A 198 6.89 -26.03 -16.95
N ALA A 199 7.86 -25.73 -17.82
CA ALA A 199 7.81 -26.14 -19.22
C ALA A 199 7.70 -27.68 -19.37
N MET A 200 8.40 -28.43 -18.50
CA MET A 200 8.28 -29.89 -18.42
C MET A 200 6.87 -30.33 -17.99
N LEU A 201 6.30 -29.71 -16.94
CA LEU A 201 4.91 -30.00 -16.52
C LEU A 201 3.90 -29.68 -17.62
N LEU A 202 4.08 -28.58 -18.35
CA LEU A 202 3.22 -28.21 -19.46
C LEU A 202 3.34 -29.18 -20.64
N PHE A 203 4.55 -29.66 -20.94
CA PHE A 203 4.74 -30.73 -21.91
C PHE A 203 3.98 -32.00 -21.51
N LEU A 204 4.04 -32.40 -20.23
CA LEU A 204 3.32 -33.56 -19.73
C LEU A 204 1.78 -33.38 -19.79
N THR A 205 1.26 -32.22 -19.37
CA THR A 205 -0.19 -31.93 -19.49
C THR A 205 -0.66 -31.90 -20.94
N ALA A 206 0.14 -31.33 -21.85
CA ALA A 206 -0.12 -31.33 -23.29
C ALA A 206 -0.16 -32.75 -23.86
N LEU A 207 0.77 -33.62 -23.45
CA LEU A 207 0.82 -35.02 -23.88
C LEU A 207 -0.43 -35.80 -23.43
N VAL A 208 -0.91 -35.55 -22.20
CA VAL A 208 -2.16 -36.13 -21.68
C VAL A 208 -3.37 -35.61 -22.45
N ALA A 209 -3.42 -34.31 -22.75
CA ALA A 209 -4.50 -33.71 -23.53
C ALA A 209 -4.54 -34.23 -24.98
N TRP A 210 -3.39 -34.41 -25.63
CA TRP A 210 -3.30 -34.96 -27.00
C TRP A 210 -3.66 -36.44 -27.10
N ARG A 211 -3.37 -37.24 -26.07
CA ARG A 211 -3.67 -38.68 -26.05
C ARG A 211 -5.10 -39.01 -25.62
N SER A 212 -5.86 -38.02 -25.18
CA SER A 212 -7.25 -38.23 -24.77
C SER A 212 -8.16 -38.38 -26.00
N PRO A 213 -9.01 -39.43 -26.07
CA PRO A 213 -9.95 -39.61 -27.16
C PRO A 213 -10.83 -38.37 -27.31
N ARG A 214 -11.08 -37.94 -28.56
CA ARG A 214 -12.07 -36.90 -28.85
C ARG A 214 -13.45 -37.42 -28.44
N SER A 215 -13.89 -37.15 -27.23
CA SER A 215 -15.32 -37.14 -26.95
C SER A 215 -15.90 -35.99 -27.76
N HIS A 216 -16.89 -36.32 -28.60
CA HIS A 216 -17.64 -35.45 -29.51
C HIS A 216 -17.40 -33.95 -29.34
N GLU A 217 -17.02 -33.28 -30.43
CA GLU A 217 -17.36 -31.87 -30.59
C GLU A 217 -18.79 -31.70 -30.08
N LEU A 218 -18.97 -30.82 -29.08
CA LEU A 218 -20.27 -30.40 -28.60
C LEU A 218 -21.03 -29.83 -29.80
N GLU A 219 -21.70 -30.69 -30.55
CA GLU A 219 -22.57 -30.28 -31.65
C GLU A 219 -23.62 -29.33 -31.06
N PRO A 220 -23.97 -28.25 -31.77
CA PRO A 220 -25.06 -27.39 -31.37
C PRO A 220 -26.33 -28.26 -31.37
N ALA A 221 -26.90 -28.44 -30.17
CA ALA A 221 -28.15 -29.12 -29.87
C ALA A 221 -28.94 -29.55 -31.12
N ALA A 222 -28.86 -30.84 -31.47
CA ALA A 222 -29.80 -31.45 -32.40
C ALA A 222 -31.22 -31.09 -31.97
N LYS A 223 -32.06 -30.72 -32.95
CA LYS A 223 -33.48 -30.41 -32.74
C LYS A 223 -34.13 -31.53 -31.91
N PRO A 224 -34.96 -31.20 -30.91
CA PRO A 224 -35.64 -32.21 -30.11
C PRO A 224 -36.66 -32.91 -31.01
N SER A 225 -36.35 -34.13 -31.43
CA SER A 225 -37.26 -34.96 -32.24
C SER A 225 -37.47 -36.36 -31.65
N ASP A 226 -37.02 -36.61 -30.43
CA ASP A 226 -37.28 -37.86 -29.73
C ASP A 226 -37.83 -37.60 -28.30
N PRO A 227 -39.11 -37.88 -28.04
CA PRO A 227 -39.74 -37.72 -26.73
C PRO A 227 -39.18 -38.65 -25.64
N ASP A 228 -38.50 -39.74 -26.02
CA ASP A 228 -38.09 -40.82 -25.11
C ASP A 228 -36.56 -40.91 -24.90
N ALA A 229 -35.78 -39.95 -25.42
CA ALA A 229 -34.34 -39.90 -25.18
C ALA A 229 -34.03 -39.61 -23.69
N PRO A 230 -33.17 -40.40 -23.02
CA PRO A 230 -32.83 -40.19 -21.62
C PRO A 230 -32.25 -38.78 -21.42
N VAL A 231 -32.80 -38.07 -20.44
CA VAL A 231 -32.40 -36.70 -20.06
C VAL A 231 -30.91 -36.69 -19.71
N VAL A 232 -30.07 -36.31 -20.67
CA VAL A 232 -28.66 -36.02 -20.41
C VAL A 232 -28.61 -34.84 -19.41
N PRO A 233 -27.84 -34.93 -18.31
CA PRO A 233 -27.79 -33.85 -17.33
C PRO A 233 -27.42 -32.54 -18.03
N LYS A 234 -28.29 -31.53 -17.91
CA LYS A 234 -28.04 -30.15 -18.37
C LYS A 234 -26.60 -29.76 -18.04
N LEU A 235 -25.83 -29.32 -19.05
CA LEU A 235 -24.54 -28.66 -18.84
C LEU A 235 -24.67 -27.69 -17.66
N ILE A 236 -23.86 -27.90 -16.62
CA ILE A 236 -23.79 -27.03 -15.45
C ILE A 236 -23.16 -25.71 -15.91
N GLY A 237 -23.98 -24.84 -16.51
CA GLY A 237 -23.58 -23.54 -17.01
C GLY A 237 -24.71 -22.92 -17.82
N ARG A 238 -25.18 -21.74 -17.40
CA ARG A 238 -26.15 -20.93 -18.16
C ARG A 238 -25.55 -20.62 -19.55
N GLY A 239 -26.37 -20.71 -20.61
CA GLY A 239 -25.98 -20.52 -22.03
C GLY A 239 -25.21 -19.23 -22.36
N PRO A 240 -24.93 -18.95 -23.66
CA PRO A 240 -24.02 -17.89 -24.07
C PRO A 240 -24.32 -16.55 -23.40
N ALA A 241 -23.30 -15.93 -22.82
CA ALA A 241 -23.47 -14.75 -21.97
C ALA A 241 -23.88 -13.52 -22.77
N THR A 242 -25.01 -12.92 -22.38
CA THR A 242 -25.51 -11.64 -22.90
C THR A 242 -24.61 -10.48 -22.47
N TRP A 243 -24.66 -9.37 -23.19
CA TRP A 243 -23.88 -8.16 -22.86
C TRP A 243 -24.05 -7.66 -21.42
N PRO A 244 -25.28 -7.57 -20.85
CA PRO A 244 -25.45 -7.18 -19.45
C PRO A 244 -24.76 -8.11 -18.46
N ARG A 245 -24.72 -9.42 -18.77
CA ARG A 245 -24.04 -10.43 -17.94
C ARG A 245 -22.52 -10.23 -17.97
N ARG A 246 -21.95 -9.97 -19.15
CA ARG A 246 -20.52 -9.63 -19.29
C ARG A 246 -20.14 -8.35 -18.56
N PHE A 247 -20.99 -7.33 -18.65
CA PHE A 247 -20.80 -6.09 -17.90
C PHE A 247 -20.86 -6.30 -16.38
N ALA A 248 -21.76 -7.16 -15.90
CA ALA A 248 -21.78 -7.55 -14.50
C ALA A 248 -20.47 -8.23 -14.05
N TRP A 249 -19.89 -9.11 -14.90
CA TRP A 249 -18.57 -9.70 -14.62
C TRP A 249 -17.47 -8.65 -14.58
N PHE A 250 -17.49 -7.69 -15.49
CA PHE A 250 -16.57 -6.55 -15.48
C PHE A 250 -16.64 -5.76 -14.17
N VAL A 251 -17.83 -5.35 -13.73
CA VAL A 251 -18.00 -4.57 -12.49
C VAL A 251 -17.59 -5.39 -11.26
N ALA A 252 -18.04 -6.65 -11.19
CA ALA A 252 -17.75 -7.52 -10.05
C ALA A 252 -16.27 -7.93 -9.93
N SER A 253 -15.47 -7.75 -10.99
CA SER A 253 -14.01 -7.93 -10.96
C SER A 253 -13.25 -6.62 -10.76
N ALA A 254 -13.77 -5.50 -11.26
CA ALA A 254 -13.17 -4.18 -11.06
C ALA A 254 -13.22 -3.72 -9.60
N LEU A 255 -14.37 -3.87 -8.93
CA LEU A 255 -14.56 -3.46 -7.53
C LEU A 255 -13.55 -4.08 -6.55
N PRO A 256 -13.35 -5.41 -6.52
CA PRO A 256 -12.43 -6.02 -5.55
C PRO A 256 -10.96 -5.67 -5.83
N VAL A 257 -10.57 -5.40 -7.09
CA VAL A 257 -9.22 -4.89 -7.40
C VAL A 257 -9.05 -3.45 -6.96
N GLY A 258 -10.04 -2.59 -7.22
CA GLY A 258 -10.04 -1.21 -6.69
C GLY A 258 -9.97 -1.19 -5.17
N LEU A 259 -10.74 -2.05 -4.50
CA LEU A 259 -10.70 -2.22 -3.04
C LEU A 259 -9.32 -2.64 -2.52
N LEU A 260 -8.68 -3.59 -3.20
CA LEU A 260 -7.34 -4.07 -2.85
C LEU A 260 -6.33 -2.92 -2.88
N LEU A 261 -6.36 -2.10 -3.93
CA LEU A 261 -5.43 -0.98 -4.04
C LEU A 261 -5.79 0.15 -3.07
N ALA A 262 -7.07 0.50 -2.94
CA ALA A 262 -7.54 1.54 -2.02
C ALA A 262 -7.21 1.23 -0.56
N VAL A 263 -7.42 -0.02 -0.09
CA VAL A 263 -7.06 -0.39 1.28
C VAL A 263 -5.54 -0.43 1.47
N THR A 264 -4.80 -0.82 0.43
CA THR A 264 -3.33 -0.84 0.49
C THR A 264 -2.79 0.58 0.61
N ASP A 265 -3.24 1.51 -0.23
CA ASP A 265 -2.86 2.93 -0.16
C ASP A 265 -3.26 3.53 1.20
N TYR A 266 -4.51 3.33 1.64
CA TYR A 266 -4.97 3.86 2.92
C TYR A 266 -4.15 3.33 4.10
N LEU A 267 -3.90 2.01 4.15
CA LEU A 267 -3.15 1.43 5.26
C LEU A 267 -1.66 1.78 5.22
N THR A 268 -1.03 1.79 4.05
CA THR A 268 0.43 1.98 3.92
C THR A 268 0.84 3.45 3.85
N LEU A 269 -0.03 4.35 3.41
CA LEU A 269 0.28 5.78 3.30
C LEU A 269 -0.38 6.62 4.40
N ASP A 270 -1.55 6.24 4.92
CA ASP A 270 -2.34 7.07 5.85
C ASP A 270 -2.38 6.53 7.30
N VAL A 271 -2.48 5.20 7.46
CA VAL A 271 -2.64 4.60 8.80
C VAL A 271 -1.31 4.18 9.40
N ALA A 272 -0.58 3.29 8.73
CA ALA A 272 0.62 2.65 9.25
C ALA A 272 1.62 2.41 8.10
N PRO A 273 2.56 3.35 7.86
CA PRO A 273 3.65 3.17 6.90
C PRO A 273 4.63 2.09 7.40
N ALA A 274 4.21 0.84 7.27
CA ALA A 274 4.93 -0.36 7.66
C ALA A 274 5.31 -1.15 6.40
N PRO A 275 6.62 -1.42 6.16
CA PRO A 275 7.12 -1.88 4.85
C PRO A 275 6.57 -3.22 4.29
N ILE A 276 5.88 -4.02 5.09
CA ILE A 276 5.39 -5.36 4.71
C ILE A 276 3.85 -5.43 4.73
N LEU A 277 3.18 -4.38 5.22
CA LEU A 277 1.74 -4.37 5.42
C LEU A 277 0.96 -4.56 4.10
N TRP A 278 1.54 -4.16 2.97
CA TRP A 278 0.95 -4.32 1.63
C TRP A 278 0.70 -5.79 1.24
N ALA A 279 1.49 -6.75 1.75
CA ALA A 279 1.34 -8.16 1.40
C ALA A 279 0.07 -8.77 2.00
N VAL A 280 -0.43 -8.20 3.11
CA VAL A 280 -1.59 -8.74 3.83
C VAL A 280 -2.90 -8.57 3.04
N PRO A 281 -3.30 -7.37 2.54
CA PRO A 281 -4.46 -7.23 1.67
C PRO A 281 -4.45 -8.15 0.45
N LEU A 282 -3.29 -8.33 -0.18
CA LEU A 282 -3.14 -9.20 -1.34
C LEU A 282 -3.25 -10.70 -0.97
N ALA A 283 -2.69 -11.13 0.14
CA ALA A 283 -2.84 -12.50 0.63
C ALA A 283 -4.32 -12.81 0.94
N LEU A 284 -5.02 -11.88 1.60
CA LEU A 284 -6.46 -11.97 1.87
C LEU A 284 -7.30 -11.98 0.58
N TYR A 285 -6.91 -11.21 -0.44
CA TYR A 285 -7.53 -11.23 -1.77
C TYR A 285 -7.47 -12.62 -2.42
N LEU A 286 -6.29 -13.24 -2.41
CA LEU A 286 -6.06 -14.56 -3.01
C LEU A 286 -6.78 -15.67 -2.23
N LEU A 287 -6.86 -15.53 -0.90
CA LEU A 287 -7.67 -16.42 -0.06
C LEU A 287 -9.17 -16.28 -0.40
N ALA A 288 -9.68 -15.05 -0.56
CA ALA A 288 -11.06 -14.80 -0.94
C ALA A 288 -11.40 -15.42 -2.32
N PHE A 289 -10.47 -15.33 -3.29
CA PHE A 289 -10.59 -15.98 -4.59
C PHE A 289 -10.64 -17.51 -4.49
N THR A 290 -9.74 -18.07 -3.69
CA THR A 290 -9.68 -19.52 -3.40
C THR A 290 -11.00 -20.01 -2.83
N GLN A 291 -11.58 -19.27 -1.89
CA GLN A 291 -12.86 -19.62 -1.26
C GLN A 291 -14.04 -19.47 -2.20
N ALA A 292 -14.11 -18.36 -2.96
CA ALA A 292 -15.23 -18.09 -3.85
C ALA A 292 -15.34 -19.12 -4.99
N PHE A 293 -14.20 -19.53 -5.57
CA PHE A 293 -14.17 -20.48 -6.69
C PHE A 293 -14.00 -21.95 -6.25
N GLY A 294 -13.65 -22.19 -4.99
CA GLY A 294 -13.64 -23.52 -4.40
C GLY A 294 -15.05 -24.09 -4.24
N ARG A 295 -15.15 -25.43 -4.23
CA ARG A 295 -16.37 -26.18 -3.93
C ARG A 295 -16.33 -26.63 -2.47
N PHE A 296 -16.18 -25.70 -1.51
CA PHE A 296 -16.33 -25.98 -0.06
C PHE A 296 -17.77 -26.33 0.36
N ALA A 297 -18.63 -26.52 -0.65
CA ALA A 297 -20.03 -26.81 -0.57
C ALA A 297 -20.43 -28.17 0.04
N PRO A 298 -19.60 -29.22 0.24
CA PRO A 298 -20.09 -30.45 0.90
C PRO A 298 -20.66 -30.19 2.30
N LEU A 299 -20.12 -29.19 3.01
CA LEU A 299 -20.58 -28.77 4.34
C LEU A 299 -21.84 -27.88 4.28
N GLU A 300 -21.97 -27.02 3.27
CA GLU A 300 -23.15 -26.16 3.04
C GLU A 300 -24.29 -26.85 2.25
N GLN A 301 -24.02 -27.96 1.56
CA GLN A 301 -24.99 -28.76 0.79
C GLN A 301 -25.36 -30.06 1.51
N GLY A 302 -24.75 -30.34 2.67
CA GLY A 302 -25.08 -31.46 3.53
C GLY A 302 -26.48 -31.37 4.16
N PRO A 303 -26.89 -32.38 4.95
CA PRO A 303 -28.17 -32.38 5.66
C PRO A 303 -28.37 -31.12 6.49
N LEU A 304 -29.62 -30.67 6.66
CA LEU A 304 -29.96 -29.44 7.39
C LEU A 304 -29.32 -29.39 8.79
N ALA A 305 -29.26 -30.52 9.50
CA ALA A 305 -28.60 -30.63 10.80
C ALA A 305 -27.11 -30.26 10.74
N VAL A 306 -26.36 -30.75 9.75
CA VAL A 306 -24.94 -30.42 9.55
C VAL A 306 -24.78 -28.92 9.28
N LYS A 307 -25.66 -28.33 8.46
CA LYS A 307 -25.63 -26.88 8.21
C LYS A 307 -25.87 -26.09 9.49
N ILE A 308 -26.90 -26.42 10.27
CA ILE A 308 -27.21 -25.74 11.53
C ILE A 308 -26.04 -25.85 12.50
N THR A 309 -25.50 -27.05 12.71
CA THR A 309 -24.34 -27.28 13.59
C THR A 309 -23.14 -26.42 13.18
N LEU A 310 -22.85 -26.34 11.87
CA LEU A 310 -21.76 -25.49 11.36
C LEU A 310 -22.00 -24.00 11.60
N HIS A 311 -23.24 -23.52 11.39
CA HIS A 311 -23.56 -22.10 11.61
C HIS A 311 -23.52 -21.73 13.10
N VAL A 312 -23.98 -22.63 13.99
CA VAL A 312 -23.91 -22.43 15.45
C VAL A 312 -22.45 -22.44 15.91
N PHE A 313 -21.67 -23.44 15.49
CA PHE A 313 -20.24 -23.52 15.81
C PHE A 313 -19.49 -22.28 15.34
N TYR A 314 -19.75 -21.84 14.11
CA TYR A 314 -19.18 -20.63 13.55
C TYR A 314 -19.58 -19.37 14.35
N GLY A 315 -20.87 -19.22 14.66
CA GLY A 315 -21.37 -18.09 15.45
C GLY A 315 -20.69 -18.00 16.82
N ILE A 316 -20.55 -19.13 17.52
CA ILE A 316 -19.84 -19.21 18.80
C ILE A 316 -18.36 -18.85 18.62
N ALA A 317 -17.67 -19.41 17.63
CA ALA A 317 -16.27 -19.12 17.37
C ALA A 317 -16.03 -17.63 17.05
N PHE A 318 -16.91 -17.02 16.26
CA PHE A 318 -16.86 -15.59 15.95
C PHE A 318 -17.07 -14.72 17.20
N LEU A 319 -18.06 -15.04 18.04
CA LEU A 319 -18.32 -14.33 19.29
C LEU A 319 -17.16 -14.46 20.28
N ILE A 320 -16.54 -15.65 20.38
CA ILE A 320 -15.33 -15.87 21.19
C ILE A 320 -14.19 -15.00 20.66
N GLY A 321 -13.98 -14.96 19.34
CA GLY A 321 -12.96 -14.10 18.72
C GLY A 321 -13.16 -12.61 19.06
N VAL A 322 -14.40 -12.11 18.97
CA VAL A 322 -14.74 -10.73 19.35
C VAL A 322 -14.52 -10.48 20.84
N ALA A 323 -14.92 -11.41 21.71
CA ALA A 323 -14.74 -11.29 23.15
C ALA A 323 -13.25 -11.30 23.54
N LEU A 324 -12.45 -12.20 22.97
CA LEU A 324 -11.00 -12.24 23.16
C LEU A 324 -10.34 -10.95 22.68
N LEU A 325 -10.79 -10.40 21.55
CA LEU A 325 -10.31 -9.11 21.06
C LEU A 325 -10.63 -8.02 22.08
N ALA A 326 -11.87 -7.92 22.56
CA ALA A 326 -12.28 -6.93 23.55
C ALA A 326 -11.46 -7.02 24.86
N VAL A 327 -11.19 -8.23 25.34
CA VAL A 327 -10.33 -8.47 26.51
C VAL A 327 -8.87 -8.10 26.20
N ALA A 328 -8.36 -8.42 25.02
CA ALA A 328 -6.99 -8.08 24.66
C ALA A 328 -6.77 -6.56 24.66
N VAL A 329 -7.79 -5.81 24.27
CA VAL A 329 -7.77 -4.34 24.24
C VAL A 329 -7.71 -3.75 25.63
N THR A 330 -8.49 -4.27 26.58
CA THR A 330 -8.46 -3.78 27.96
C THR A 330 -7.13 -4.09 28.65
N LEU A 331 -6.45 -5.17 28.24
CA LEU A 331 -5.16 -5.59 28.79
C LEU A 331 -3.95 -4.94 28.10
N ASN A 332 -4.10 -4.41 26.88
CA ASN A 332 -3.00 -3.84 26.10
C ASN A 332 -2.56 -2.46 26.64
N ARG A 333 -1.72 -2.48 27.68
CA ARG A 333 -1.01 -1.29 28.19
C ARG A 333 0.42 -1.22 27.64
N PRO A 334 0.98 -0.01 27.42
CA PRO A 334 2.36 0.15 26.96
C PRO A 334 3.34 -0.56 27.91
N GLY A 335 4.21 -1.44 27.38
CA GLY A 335 5.27 -2.12 28.13
C GLY A 335 4.95 -3.53 28.65
N ASN A 336 3.74 -4.07 28.43
CA ASN A 336 3.39 -5.44 28.84
C ASN A 336 3.51 -6.43 27.65
N ALA A 337 4.60 -7.21 27.61
CA ALA A 337 4.85 -8.17 26.53
C ALA A 337 3.83 -9.32 26.47
N ASP A 338 3.34 -9.78 27.63
CA ASP A 338 2.36 -10.88 27.71
C ASP A 338 1.00 -10.46 27.15
N ALA A 339 0.60 -9.21 27.37
CA ALA A 339 -0.63 -8.64 26.79
C ALA A 339 -0.57 -8.56 25.26
N GLN A 340 0.62 -8.35 24.68
CA GLN A 340 0.81 -8.31 23.23
C GLN A 340 0.74 -9.71 22.59
N GLY A 341 1.31 -10.73 23.24
CA GLY A 341 1.15 -12.12 22.81
C GLY A 341 -0.30 -12.59 22.84
N PHE A 342 -1.04 -12.18 23.88
CA PHE A 342 -2.48 -12.45 23.95
C PHE A 342 -3.27 -11.72 22.85
N LEU A 343 -2.98 -10.44 22.60
CA LEU A 343 -3.56 -9.68 21.48
C LEU A 343 -3.29 -10.37 20.14
N ALA A 344 -2.08 -10.88 19.94
CA ALA A 344 -1.73 -11.65 18.74
C ALA A 344 -2.60 -12.88 18.54
N ALA A 345 -2.75 -13.69 19.58
CA ALA A 345 -3.59 -14.86 19.55
C ALA A 345 -5.06 -14.49 19.28
N ALA A 346 -5.58 -13.46 19.94
CA ALA A 346 -6.95 -12.98 19.75
C ALA A 346 -7.20 -12.51 18.30
N VAL A 347 -6.28 -11.73 17.73
CA VAL A 347 -6.33 -11.29 16.33
C VAL A 347 -6.29 -12.47 15.38
N ALA A 348 -5.40 -13.44 15.61
CA ALA A 348 -5.29 -14.64 14.78
C ALA A 348 -6.58 -15.49 14.82
N ILE A 349 -7.18 -15.67 16.00
CA ILE A 349 -8.45 -16.41 16.16
C ILE A 349 -9.59 -15.69 15.44
N PHE A 350 -9.69 -14.36 15.61
CA PHE A 350 -10.72 -13.57 14.94
C PHE A 350 -10.59 -13.63 13.41
N LEU A 351 -9.37 -13.54 12.88
CA LEU A 351 -9.11 -13.65 11.44
C LEU A 351 -9.32 -15.07 10.91
N ALA A 352 -8.96 -16.10 11.69
CA ALA A 352 -9.27 -17.49 11.36
C ALA A 352 -10.78 -17.72 11.27
N ALA A 353 -11.55 -17.18 12.23
CA ALA A 353 -13.00 -17.19 12.16
C ALA A 353 -13.47 -16.48 10.88
N LEU A 354 -13.03 -15.25 10.63
CA LEU A 354 -13.44 -14.51 9.43
C LEU A 354 -13.08 -15.24 8.11
N ALA A 355 -11.90 -15.86 8.06
CA ALA A 355 -11.45 -16.65 6.92
C ALA A 355 -12.36 -17.87 6.72
N LEU A 356 -12.70 -18.59 7.77
CA LEU A 356 -13.55 -19.79 7.71
C LEU A 356 -15.06 -19.47 7.62
N ALA A 357 -15.43 -18.20 7.47
CA ALA A 357 -16.82 -17.77 7.39
C ALA A 357 -17.58 -18.47 6.24
N PRO A 358 -18.69 -19.18 6.55
CA PRO A 358 -19.60 -19.66 5.51
C PRO A 358 -20.12 -18.49 4.67
N SER A 359 -20.40 -18.72 3.39
CA SER A 359 -20.85 -17.66 2.47
C SER A 359 -22.14 -16.99 2.94
N THR A 360 -22.97 -17.70 3.71
CA THR A 360 -24.20 -17.17 4.33
C THR A 360 -23.94 -16.03 5.31
N TRP A 361 -22.84 -16.09 6.08
CA TRP A 361 -22.48 -15.08 7.08
C TRP A 361 -21.91 -13.80 6.46
N VAL A 362 -21.27 -13.91 5.30
CA VAL A 362 -20.70 -12.75 4.57
C VAL A 362 -21.80 -11.73 4.26
N TRP A 363 -23.00 -12.18 3.89
CA TRP A 363 -24.14 -11.31 3.59
C TRP A 363 -24.62 -10.45 4.76
N VAL A 364 -24.39 -10.93 5.98
CA VAL A 364 -24.79 -10.29 7.24
C VAL A 364 -23.69 -9.37 7.74
N LEU A 365 -22.45 -9.86 7.79
CA LEU A 365 -21.32 -9.12 8.36
C LEU A 365 -20.88 -7.97 7.46
N GLN A 366 -20.82 -8.17 6.13
CA GLN A 366 -20.30 -7.17 5.20
C GLN A 366 -20.97 -5.80 5.30
N PRO A 367 -22.32 -5.66 5.29
CA PRO A 367 -22.94 -4.33 5.35
C PRO A 367 -22.70 -3.62 6.69
N LEU A 368 -22.53 -4.36 7.80
CA LEU A 368 -22.20 -3.78 9.11
C LEU A 368 -20.79 -3.20 9.11
N PHE A 369 -19.81 -3.93 8.54
CA PHE A 369 -18.45 -3.45 8.38
C PHE A 369 -18.37 -2.26 7.40
N ALA A 370 -19.09 -2.30 6.28
CA ALA A 370 -19.14 -1.19 5.33
C ALA A 370 -19.73 0.07 5.99
N LEU A 371 -20.81 -0.06 6.76
CA LEU A 371 -21.40 1.05 7.52
C LEU A 371 -20.40 1.63 8.52
N ALA A 372 -19.72 0.77 9.30
CA ALA A 372 -18.72 1.20 10.28
C ALA A 372 -17.46 1.81 9.61
N LEU A 373 -17.10 1.37 8.40
CA LEU A 373 -16.01 1.95 7.61
C LEU A 373 -16.38 3.35 7.14
N VAL A 374 -17.59 3.52 6.61
CA VAL A 374 -18.11 4.83 6.22
C VAL A 374 -18.21 5.74 7.44
N PHE A 375 -18.71 5.23 8.56
CA PHE A 375 -18.78 6.00 9.81
C PHE A 375 -17.39 6.43 10.31
N SER A 376 -16.39 5.54 10.24
CA SER A 376 -15.03 5.87 10.70
C SER A 376 -14.27 6.79 9.74
N GLN A 377 -14.45 6.67 8.43
CA GLN A 377 -13.80 7.55 7.44
C GLN A 377 -14.58 8.85 7.17
N ALA A 378 -15.90 8.90 7.41
CA ALA A 378 -16.73 10.11 7.31
C ALA A 378 -16.65 11.01 8.57
N ASN A 379 -15.55 10.91 9.32
CA ASN A 379 -15.07 11.92 10.27
C ASN A 379 -15.86 12.05 11.60
N LEU A 380 -16.50 10.98 12.09
CA LEU A 380 -17.15 11.01 13.42
C LEU A 380 -16.15 10.81 14.57
N PHE A 381 -14.92 10.36 14.30
CA PHE A 381 -13.84 10.22 15.28
C PHE A 381 -12.47 10.44 14.64
N GLN A 382 -11.83 11.60 14.88
CA GLN A 382 -10.42 11.76 14.52
C GLN A 382 -9.55 10.95 15.48
N ARG A 383 -8.81 9.98 14.93
CA ARG A 383 -7.85 9.19 15.71
C ARG A 383 -6.46 9.78 15.56
N SER A 384 -5.83 10.09 16.68
CA SER A 384 -4.46 10.58 16.77
C SER A 384 -3.42 9.44 16.95
N THR A 385 -3.86 8.19 17.10
CA THR A 385 -2.99 7.02 17.30
C THR A 385 -3.33 5.87 16.36
N VAL A 386 -2.29 5.20 15.86
CA VAL A 386 -2.39 3.98 15.04
C VAL A 386 -2.83 2.84 15.96
N ASP A 387 -4.14 2.58 15.98
CA ASP A 387 -4.73 1.47 16.74
C ASP A 387 -4.78 0.22 15.87
N PRO A 388 -4.12 -0.87 16.26
CA PRO A 388 -4.13 -2.12 15.51
C PRO A 388 -5.50 -2.72 15.23
N LEU A 389 -6.43 -2.54 16.16
CA LEU A 389 -7.78 -3.02 16.00
C LEU A 389 -8.46 -2.34 14.83
N PHE A 390 -8.09 -1.09 14.55
CA PHE A 390 -8.59 -0.36 13.42
C PHE A 390 -8.04 -0.90 12.11
N ILE A 391 -6.75 -1.25 12.07
CA ILE A 391 -6.15 -1.94 10.92
C ILE A 391 -6.88 -3.28 10.70
N LEU A 392 -7.10 -4.04 11.76
CA LEU A 392 -7.84 -5.30 11.71
C LEU A 392 -9.28 -5.11 11.20
N PHE A 393 -9.97 -4.10 11.71
CA PHE A 393 -11.32 -3.73 11.29
C PHE A 393 -11.36 -3.35 9.80
N CYS A 394 -10.38 -2.57 9.33
CA CYS A 394 -10.23 -2.24 7.92
C CYS A 394 -10.00 -3.49 7.09
N LEU A 395 -9.04 -4.35 7.45
CA LEU A 395 -8.76 -5.59 6.72
C LEU A 395 -9.97 -6.53 6.68
N ALA A 396 -10.74 -6.61 7.77
CA ALA A 396 -11.95 -7.43 7.84
C ALA A 396 -13.06 -6.92 6.91
N GLY A 397 -13.34 -5.61 6.93
CA GLY A 397 -14.33 -4.99 6.04
C GLY A 397 -13.95 -5.09 4.57
N TYR A 398 -12.66 -4.95 4.27
CA TYR A 398 -12.08 -5.19 2.95
C TYR A 398 -12.31 -6.64 2.51
N TYR A 399 -11.89 -7.62 3.31
CA TYR A 399 -11.98 -9.04 2.99
C TYR A 399 -13.42 -9.47 2.72
N LEU A 400 -14.37 -9.05 3.57
CA LEU A 400 -15.79 -9.34 3.41
C LEU A 400 -16.35 -8.74 2.11
N SER A 401 -15.98 -7.50 1.79
CA SER A 401 -16.44 -6.81 0.56
C SER A 401 -15.88 -7.45 -0.70
N VAL A 402 -14.61 -7.86 -0.68
CA VAL A 402 -14.00 -8.64 -1.77
C VAL A 402 -14.71 -9.98 -1.94
N ARG A 403 -14.95 -10.73 -0.85
CA ARG A 403 -15.66 -12.01 -0.91
C ARG A 403 -17.04 -11.89 -1.54
N VAL A 404 -17.82 -10.85 -1.21
CA VAL A 404 -19.13 -10.60 -1.85
C VAL A 404 -18.99 -10.50 -3.38
N CYS A 405 -18.02 -9.71 -3.86
CA CYS A 405 -17.80 -9.51 -5.29
C CYS A 405 -17.38 -10.80 -5.99
N LEU A 406 -16.43 -11.52 -5.39
CA LEU A 406 -15.88 -12.76 -5.96
C LEU A 406 -16.88 -13.92 -5.92
N GLU A 407 -17.71 -14.03 -4.87
CA GLU A 407 -18.79 -15.01 -4.83
C GLU A 407 -19.88 -14.71 -5.87
N ALA A 408 -20.18 -13.44 -6.15
CA ALA A 408 -21.09 -13.07 -7.22
C ALA A 408 -20.56 -13.52 -8.59
N LEU A 409 -19.26 -13.34 -8.84
CA LEU A 409 -18.57 -13.86 -10.02
C LEU A 409 -18.64 -15.38 -10.10
N ALA A 410 -18.29 -16.07 -9.01
CA ALA A 410 -18.21 -17.53 -8.99
C ALA A 410 -19.57 -18.21 -9.14
N ARG A 411 -20.67 -17.59 -8.66
CA ARG A 411 -22.05 -18.08 -8.84
C ARG A 411 -22.53 -17.96 -10.29
N ASP A 412 -22.06 -16.96 -11.02
CA ASP A 412 -22.47 -16.71 -12.40
C ASP A 412 -21.46 -17.18 -13.45
N ARG A 413 -20.47 -17.99 -13.04
CA ARG A 413 -19.46 -18.55 -13.95
C ARG A 413 -20.09 -19.36 -15.10
N PRO A 414 -19.61 -19.22 -16.36
CA PRO A 414 -20.17 -19.95 -17.50
C PRO A 414 -19.60 -21.37 -17.62
N ALA A 415 -20.19 -22.18 -18.51
CA ALA A 415 -19.67 -23.51 -18.84
C ALA A 415 -18.25 -23.44 -19.45
N ALA A 416 -17.51 -24.56 -19.38
CA ALA A 416 -16.13 -24.68 -19.85
C ALA A 416 -15.83 -24.11 -21.26
N PRO A 417 -16.74 -24.19 -22.27
CA PRO A 417 -16.45 -23.63 -23.59
C PRO A 417 -16.23 -22.10 -23.60
N ALA A 418 -16.88 -21.36 -22.68
CA ALA A 418 -16.82 -19.89 -22.60
C ALA A 418 -15.89 -19.38 -21.47
N LEU A 419 -15.12 -20.27 -20.84
CA LEU A 419 -14.26 -19.98 -19.70
C LEU A 419 -13.13 -18.98 -20.03
N THR A 420 -12.51 -19.10 -21.21
CA THR A 420 -11.44 -18.18 -21.65
C THR A 420 -11.94 -16.74 -21.81
N GLY A 421 -13.10 -16.57 -22.45
CA GLY A 421 -13.76 -15.26 -22.57
C GLY A 421 -14.21 -14.68 -21.23
N TYR A 422 -14.63 -15.52 -20.28
CA TYR A 422 -14.95 -15.11 -18.92
C TYR A 422 -13.73 -14.55 -18.18
N TYR A 423 -12.58 -15.25 -18.26
CA TYR A 423 -11.32 -14.76 -17.69
C TYR A 423 -10.87 -13.44 -18.32
N ALA A 424 -11.04 -13.25 -19.63
CA ALA A 424 -10.74 -11.99 -20.30
C ALA A 424 -11.59 -10.82 -19.76
N TRP A 425 -12.90 -11.02 -19.53
CA TRP A 425 -13.76 -10.00 -18.91
C TRP A 425 -13.38 -9.69 -17.47
N MET A 426 -13.00 -10.72 -16.68
CA MET A 426 -12.50 -10.51 -15.32
C MET A 426 -11.16 -9.76 -15.31
N GLY A 427 -10.25 -10.09 -16.23
CA GLY A 427 -8.98 -9.39 -16.41
C GLY A 427 -9.18 -7.92 -16.80
N LEU A 428 -10.13 -7.65 -17.71
CA LEU A 428 -10.49 -6.29 -18.11
C LEU A 428 -11.04 -5.47 -16.94
N GLY A 429 -11.93 -6.07 -16.14
CA GLY A 429 -12.40 -5.43 -14.91
C GLY A 429 -11.26 -5.13 -13.94
N GLY A 430 -10.34 -6.09 -13.74
CA GLY A 430 -9.16 -5.89 -12.90
C GLY A 430 -8.27 -4.72 -13.34
N VAL A 431 -7.93 -4.64 -14.63
CA VAL A 431 -7.18 -3.50 -15.20
C VAL A 431 -7.91 -2.18 -14.96
N CYS A 432 -9.22 -2.13 -15.20
CA CYS A 432 -10.00 -0.91 -14.98
C CYS A 432 -10.11 -0.54 -13.49
N GLY A 433 -10.16 -1.51 -12.58
CA GLY A 433 -10.06 -1.27 -11.13
C GLY A 433 -8.70 -0.67 -10.75
N GLY A 434 -7.61 -1.13 -11.38
CA GLY A 434 -6.28 -0.54 -11.25
C GLY A 434 -6.18 0.89 -11.78
N LEU A 435 -6.71 1.13 -12.98
CA LEU A 435 -6.76 2.46 -13.59
C LEU A 435 -7.63 3.43 -12.81
N PHE A 436 -8.73 2.96 -12.20
CA PHE A 436 -9.54 3.77 -11.30
C PHE A 436 -8.69 4.28 -10.14
N GLN A 437 -7.91 3.42 -9.47
CA GLN A 437 -7.06 3.85 -8.37
C GLN A 437 -5.95 4.80 -8.83
N LEU A 438 -5.35 4.56 -10.00
CA LEU A 438 -4.24 5.35 -10.51
C LEU A 438 -4.67 6.75 -10.99
N ILE A 439 -5.83 6.87 -11.61
CA ILE A 439 -6.24 8.08 -12.33
C ILE A 439 -7.48 8.72 -11.69
N ALA A 440 -8.56 7.95 -11.53
CA ALA A 440 -9.84 8.51 -11.11
C ALA A 440 -9.88 8.84 -9.60
N ALA A 441 -9.36 7.96 -8.74
CA ALA A 441 -9.40 8.15 -7.29
C ALA A 441 -8.68 9.42 -6.83
N PRO A 442 -7.46 9.77 -7.29
CA PRO A 442 -6.80 11.02 -6.91
C PRO A 442 -7.55 12.27 -7.39
N ILE A 443 -8.28 12.19 -8.50
CA ILE A 443 -9.09 13.31 -9.03
C ILE A 443 -10.40 13.45 -8.24
N LEU A 444 -11.05 12.33 -7.92
CA LEU A 444 -12.31 12.30 -7.17
C LEU A 444 -12.12 12.55 -5.68
N PHE A 445 -10.96 12.20 -5.12
CA PHE A 445 -10.63 12.32 -3.70
C PHE A 445 -9.25 13.00 -3.52
N PRO A 446 -9.09 14.27 -3.94
CA PRO A 446 -7.79 14.94 -3.95
C PRO A 446 -7.23 15.28 -2.56
N ARG A 447 -8.04 15.16 -1.50
CA ARG A 447 -7.70 15.57 -0.12
C ARG A 447 -7.78 14.44 0.91
N ASN A 448 -8.18 13.23 0.53
CA ASN A 448 -8.37 12.10 1.45
C ASN A 448 -8.38 10.76 0.69
N TYR A 449 -8.49 9.65 1.43
CA TYR A 449 -8.56 8.28 0.89
C TYR A 449 -9.98 7.69 1.00
N LEU A 450 -11.00 8.46 0.65
CA LEU A 450 -12.40 8.03 0.76
C LEU A 450 -12.79 6.97 -0.27
N GLU A 451 -11.97 6.71 -1.29
CA GLU A 451 -12.22 5.64 -2.26
C GLU A 451 -12.38 4.27 -1.59
N TYR A 452 -11.72 4.03 -0.45
CA TYR A 452 -11.79 2.73 0.22
C TYR A 452 -13.21 2.47 0.77
N SER A 453 -13.75 3.41 1.55
CA SER A 453 -15.12 3.32 2.05
C SER A 453 -16.16 3.43 0.94
N PHE A 454 -15.90 4.24 -0.10
CA PHE A 454 -16.76 4.33 -1.29
C PHE A 454 -16.88 2.99 -2.00
N LEU A 455 -15.77 2.33 -2.33
CA LEU A 455 -15.78 1.04 -3.03
C LEU A 455 -16.36 -0.08 -2.14
N ALA A 456 -16.15 -0.03 -0.83
CA ALA A 456 -16.74 -1.00 0.12
C ALA A 456 -18.26 -0.83 0.21
N ALA A 457 -18.74 0.41 0.22
CA ALA A 457 -20.16 0.74 0.14
C ALA A 457 -20.77 0.28 -1.19
N LEU A 458 -20.07 0.50 -2.31
CA LEU A 458 -20.52 0.09 -3.63
C LEU A 458 -20.56 -1.44 -3.76
N ALA A 459 -19.62 -2.17 -3.15
CA ALA A 459 -19.63 -3.64 -3.11
C ALA A 459 -20.89 -4.21 -2.42
N CYS A 460 -21.52 -3.48 -1.50
CA CYS A 460 -22.79 -3.88 -0.89
C CYS A 460 -23.92 -4.05 -1.93
N SER A 461 -23.82 -3.37 -3.08
CA SER A 461 -24.82 -3.43 -4.16
C SER A 461 -24.83 -4.76 -4.90
N LEU A 462 -23.70 -5.48 -4.87
CA LEU A 462 -23.56 -6.79 -5.51
C LEU A 462 -24.08 -7.96 -4.65
N ARG A 463 -24.68 -7.66 -3.48
CA ARG A 463 -25.20 -8.73 -2.62
C ARG A 463 -26.44 -9.41 -3.19
N ALA A 464 -26.60 -10.70 -2.88
CA ALA A 464 -27.80 -11.43 -3.20
C ALA A 464 -28.99 -10.85 -2.42
N ASN A 465 -30.14 -10.75 -3.09
CA ASN A 465 -31.36 -10.27 -2.45
C ASN A 465 -31.79 -11.27 -1.36
N TRP A 466 -32.04 -10.76 -0.15
CA TRP A 466 -32.51 -11.55 0.99
C TRP A 466 -33.94 -12.06 0.79
N ILE A 467 -34.75 -11.32 0.04
CA ILE A 467 -36.13 -11.68 -0.31
C ILE A 467 -36.32 -11.41 -1.81
N PRO A 468 -36.58 -12.42 -2.65
CA PRO A 468 -37.15 -12.17 -3.96
C PRO A 468 -38.58 -11.64 -3.76
N HIS A 469 -38.84 -10.39 -4.19
CA HIS A 469 -40.14 -9.70 -4.12
C HIS A 469 -40.59 -9.28 -2.70
N GLY A 470 -39.83 -8.40 -2.03
CA GLY A 470 -40.20 -7.87 -0.72
C GLY A 470 -41.48 -7.02 -0.72
N LEU A 471 -41.95 -6.62 0.47
CA LEU A 471 -43.28 -6.00 0.70
C LEU A 471 -43.60 -4.81 -0.21
N THR A 472 -42.63 -4.01 -0.64
CA THR A 472 -42.83 -2.92 -1.62
C THR A 472 -42.98 -3.41 -3.05
N ASP A 473 -42.27 -4.46 -3.47
CA ASP A 473 -42.51 -5.12 -4.76
C ASP A 473 -43.86 -5.84 -4.75
N TRP A 474 -44.23 -6.42 -3.61
CA TRP A 474 -45.54 -7.05 -3.38
C TRP A 474 -46.66 -6.02 -3.35
N VAL A 475 -46.53 -4.90 -2.61
CA VAL A 475 -47.54 -3.82 -2.54
C VAL A 475 -47.67 -3.13 -3.89
N LEU A 476 -46.58 -2.82 -4.60
CA LEU A 476 -46.66 -2.23 -5.94
C LEU A 476 -47.18 -3.23 -6.98
N CYS A 477 -46.77 -4.51 -6.93
CA CYS A 477 -47.37 -5.53 -7.79
C CYS A 477 -48.84 -5.76 -7.44
N TRP A 478 -49.24 -5.71 -6.18
CA TRP A 478 -50.61 -5.93 -5.74
C TRP A 478 -51.52 -4.73 -6.06
N LEU A 479 -51.04 -3.50 -5.89
CA LEU A 479 -51.76 -2.25 -6.21
C LEU A 479 -51.93 -2.05 -7.71
N PHE A 480 -50.91 -2.36 -8.52
CA PHE A 480 -50.94 -2.12 -9.97
C PHE A 480 -51.24 -3.36 -10.82
N PHE A 481 -51.03 -4.58 -10.28
CA PHE A 481 -51.19 -5.86 -10.97
C PHE A 481 -51.83 -6.89 -10.05
N ARG A 482 -53.12 -6.72 -9.73
CA ARG A 482 -53.91 -7.74 -9.00
C ARG A 482 -53.62 -9.13 -9.59
N PRO A 483 -53.08 -10.09 -8.83
CA PRO A 483 -52.95 -11.44 -9.34
C PRO A 483 -54.36 -11.99 -9.55
N LYS A 484 -54.76 -12.21 -10.82
CA LYS A 484 -55.90 -13.09 -11.11
C LYS A 484 -55.52 -14.48 -10.61
N LYS A 485 -56.41 -15.09 -9.84
CA LYS A 485 -56.10 -16.17 -8.90
C LYS A 485 -55.60 -17.48 -9.54
N ASP A 486 -55.62 -17.64 -10.87
CA ASP A 486 -55.45 -18.97 -11.50
C ASP A 486 -54.54 -19.01 -12.76
N GLN A 487 -53.39 -18.31 -12.78
CA GLN A 487 -52.41 -18.55 -13.86
C GLN A 487 -50.96 -18.66 -13.34
N PRO A 488 -50.17 -19.66 -13.82
CA PRO A 488 -48.75 -19.74 -13.52
C PRO A 488 -48.01 -18.55 -14.13
N ALA A 489 -47.04 -17.99 -13.40
CA ALA A 489 -46.33 -16.78 -13.80
C ALA A 489 -45.65 -16.93 -15.18
N PRO A 490 -45.88 -16.02 -16.15
CA PRO A 490 -45.28 -16.12 -17.47
C PRO A 490 -43.76 -15.84 -17.41
N ALA A 491 -42.99 -16.66 -18.12
CA ALA A 491 -41.52 -16.64 -18.18
C ALA A 491 -40.90 -15.41 -18.90
N SER A 492 -41.70 -14.37 -19.21
CA SER A 492 -41.23 -13.12 -19.82
C SER A 492 -41.55 -11.93 -18.92
N THR A 493 -40.68 -11.66 -17.94
CA THR A 493 -40.75 -10.40 -17.17
C THR A 493 -40.31 -9.23 -18.06
N THR A 494 -41.27 -8.37 -18.38
CA THR A 494 -41.20 -7.29 -19.37
C THR A 494 -40.21 -6.20 -18.96
N ALA A 495 -39.43 -5.69 -19.92
CA ALA A 495 -38.38 -4.68 -19.70
C ALA A 495 -38.85 -3.41 -18.96
N TRP A 496 -40.14 -3.04 -19.09
CA TRP A 496 -40.71 -1.89 -18.39
C TRP A 496 -40.82 -2.09 -16.87
N LYS A 497 -41.06 -3.31 -16.38
CA LYS A 497 -41.08 -3.62 -14.93
C LYS A 497 -39.71 -3.38 -14.29
N LYS A 498 -38.63 -3.72 -15.02
CA LYS A 498 -37.25 -3.42 -14.61
C LYS A 498 -36.97 -1.91 -14.59
N ARG A 499 -37.49 -1.17 -15.56
CA ARG A 499 -37.35 0.31 -15.61
C ARG A 499 -38.07 1.01 -14.45
N ILE A 500 -39.26 0.52 -14.06
CA ILE A 500 -39.99 1.05 -12.90
C ILE A 500 -39.26 0.73 -11.60
N ALA A 501 -38.76 -0.50 -11.41
CA ALA A 501 -37.95 -0.84 -10.25
C ALA A 501 -36.70 0.04 -10.14
N LEU A 502 -35.99 0.26 -11.25
CA LEU A 502 -34.83 1.16 -11.31
C LEU A 502 -35.20 2.61 -10.96
N PHE A 503 -36.34 3.11 -11.43
CA PHE A 503 -36.83 4.44 -11.07
C PHE A 503 -37.09 4.56 -9.56
N PHE A 504 -37.71 3.56 -8.94
CA PHE A 504 -37.92 3.52 -7.48
C PHE A 504 -36.60 3.39 -6.69
N ASP A 505 -35.63 2.66 -7.21
CA ASP A 505 -34.31 2.54 -6.59
C ASP A 505 -33.58 3.90 -6.61
N LEU A 506 -33.65 4.62 -7.72
CA LEU A 506 -33.07 5.96 -7.85
C LEU A 506 -33.84 7.02 -7.04
N SER A 507 -35.17 6.94 -6.97
CA SER A 507 -35.99 7.93 -6.27
C SER A 507 -35.88 7.88 -4.75
N PHE A 508 -35.33 6.81 -4.15
CA PHE A 508 -35.00 6.76 -2.72
C PHE A 508 -33.55 7.17 -2.43
N VAL A 509 -32.61 6.82 -3.31
CA VAL A 509 -31.20 7.23 -3.19
C VAL A 509 -31.06 8.75 -3.37
N LEU A 510 -31.79 9.34 -4.31
CA LEU A 510 -31.74 10.77 -4.61
C LEU A 510 -32.11 11.66 -3.41
N PRO A 511 -33.20 11.44 -2.65
CA PRO A 511 -33.48 12.18 -1.43
C PRO A 511 -32.41 12.02 -0.35
N VAL A 512 -31.87 10.82 -0.13
CA VAL A 512 -30.79 10.62 0.85
C VAL A 512 -29.53 11.39 0.44
N ALA A 513 -29.17 11.35 -0.85
CA ALA A 513 -28.06 12.11 -1.40
C ALA A 513 -28.33 13.63 -1.35
N LEU A 514 -29.55 14.08 -1.68
CA LEU A 514 -29.94 15.48 -1.64
C LEU A 514 -29.92 16.02 -0.20
N ILE A 515 -30.44 15.25 0.76
CA ILE A 515 -30.40 15.59 2.19
C ILE A 515 -28.94 15.70 2.61
N ALA A 516 -28.10 14.70 2.33
CA ALA A 516 -26.68 14.76 2.64
C ALA A 516 -26.00 15.99 2.02
N LEU A 517 -26.24 16.27 0.73
CA LEU A 517 -25.70 17.42 0.02
C LEU A 517 -26.15 18.75 0.64
N LEU A 518 -27.45 18.93 0.89
CA LEU A 518 -28.00 20.15 1.49
C LEU A 518 -27.41 20.39 2.88
N LEU A 519 -27.25 19.33 3.67
CA LEU A 519 -26.66 19.40 5.00
C LEU A 519 -25.16 19.73 4.96
N PHE A 520 -24.42 19.18 3.99
CA PHE A 520 -23.00 19.49 3.79
C PHE A 520 -22.80 20.92 3.28
N VAL A 521 -23.60 21.37 2.32
CA VAL A 521 -23.57 22.76 1.82
C VAL A 521 -23.95 23.74 2.93
N TRP A 522 -25.00 23.45 3.69
CA TRP A 522 -25.41 24.28 4.82
C TRP A 522 -24.32 24.38 5.90
N ARG A 523 -23.67 23.25 6.23
CA ARG A 523 -22.51 23.22 7.13
C ARG A 523 -21.35 24.06 6.60
N ALA A 524 -21.00 23.90 5.32
CA ALA A 524 -19.91 24.65 4.69
C ALA A 524 -20.16 26.16 4.67
N GLU A 525 -21.40 26.58 4.43
CA GLU A 525 -21.80 27.99 4.39
C GLU A 525 -21.74 28.65 5.77
N LEU A 526 -22.22 27.96 6.82
CA LEU A 526 -22.13 28.42 8.21
C LEU A 526 -20.68 28.60 8.67
N GLU A 527 -19.78 27.70 8.28
CA GLU A 527 -18.36 27.72 8.67
C GLU A 527 -17.51 28.72 7.84
N ASN A 528 -17.96 29.11 6.64
CA ASN A 528 -17.33 30.14 5.82
C ASN A 528 -17.64 31.57 6.26
N ASN A 529 -18.68 31.75 7.07
CA ASN A 529 -19.11 33.05 7.55
C ASN A 529 -18.11 33.62 8.57
N GLN A 530 -17.57 34.82 8.31
CA GLN A 530 -16.54 35.46 9.15
C GLN A 530 -16.98 35.63 10.61
N LEU A 531 -18.27 35.90 10.86
CA LEU A 531 -18.84 36.01 12.21
C LEU A 531 -18.71 34.70 13.04
N PHE A 532 -18.84 33.54 12.39
CA PHE A 532 -18.73 32.23 13.03
C PHE A 532 -17.26 31.84 13.32
N ARG A 533 -16.31 32.40 12.54
CA ARG A 533 -14.87 32.13 12.69
C ARG A 533 -14.24 32.85 13.89
N VAL A 534 -14.86 33.94 14.35
CA VAL A 534 -14.39 34.76 15.50
C VAL A 534 -15.31 34.57 16.72
N GLY A 535 -16.38 33.77 16.60
CA GLY A 535 -17.36 33.54 17.66
C GLY A 535 -16.87 32.60 18.79
N PRO A 536 -17.59 32.52 19.92
CA PRO A 536 -17.23 31.69 21.07
C PRO A 536 -17.12 30.20 20.70
N VAL A 537 -16.12 29.50 21.25
CA VAL A 537 -15.85 28.06 21.02
C VAL A 537 -17.12 27.20 21.16
N ALA A 538 -17.96 27.47 22.16
CA ALA A 538 -19.21 26.74 22.40
C ALA A 538 -20.23 26.84 21.25
N LEU A 539 -20.31 27.98 20.55
CA LEU A 539 -21.21 28.16 19.40
C LEU A 539 -20.72 27.35 18.19
N ARG A 540 -19.39 27.29 18.00
CA ARG A 540 -18.75 26.50 16.96
C ARG A 540 -18.94 25.00 17.21
N ASP A 541 -18.82 24.55 18.46
CA ASP A 541 -19.04 23.16 18.86
C ASP A 541 -20.50 22.74 18.68
N LEU A 542 -21.45 23.62 19.01
CA LEU A 542 -22.89 23.38 18.83
C LEU A 542 -23.25 23.19 17.34
N VAL A 543 -22.73 24.03 16.44
CA VAL A 543 -22.98 23.92 14.99
C VAL A 543 -22.32 22.68 14.40
N GLY A 544 -21.11 22.32 14.85
CA GLY A 544 -20.48 21.05 14.50
C GLY A 544 -21.35 19.84 14.88
N LEU A 545 -21.95 19.87 16.08
CA LEU A 545 -22.84 18.82 16.57
C LEU A 545 -24.11 18.65 15.70
N PHE A 546 -24.68 19.73 15.18
CA PHE A 546 -25.83 19.67 14.26
C PHE A 546 -25.47 19.09 12.88
N GLY A 547 -24.28 19.40 12.35
CA GLY A 547 -23.77 18.77 11.13
C GLY A 547 -23.54 17.26 11.29
N ASP A 548 -22.98 16.86 12.43
CA ASP A 548 -22.75 15.45 12.78
C ASP A 548 -24.08 14.68 12.93
N LEU A 549 -25.08 15.28 13.59
CA LEU A 549 -26.42 14.70 13.75
C LEU A 549 -27.09 14.41 12.40
N ALA A 550 -26.90 15.27 11.42
CA ALA A 550 -27.55 15.15 10.13
C ALA A 550 -26.93 14.05 9.25
N LEU A 551 -25.61 13.84 9.35
CA LEU A 551 -24.93 12.67 8.78
C LEU A 551 -25.38 11.37 9.46
N ILE A 552 -25.55 11.40 10.78
CA ILE A 552 -26.09 10.26 11.54
C ILE A 552 -27.50 9.92 11.06
N LEU A 553 -28.36 10.90 10.80
CA LEU A 553 -29.70 10.67 10.25
C LEU A 553 -29.66 10.05 8.84
N ALA A 554 -28.76 10.49 7.96
CA ALA A 554 -28.57 9.89 6.64
C ALA A 554 -28.08 8.43 6.73
N LEU A 555 -27.17 8.13 7.67
CA LEU A 555 -26.70 6.78 7.95
C LEU A 555 -27.83 5.89 8.51
N VAL A 556 -28.64 6.41 9.43
CA VAL A 556 -29.81 5.71 9.98
C VAL A 556 -30.82 5.40 8.86
N ALA A 557 -31.08 6.35 7.96
CA ALA A 557 -31.92 6.11 6.78
C ALA A 557 -31.35 5.00 5.87
N ALA A 558 -30.03 4.96 5.68
CA ALA A 558 -29.38 3.89 4.94
C ALA A 558 -29.51 2.52 5.64
N VAL A 559 -29.44 2.44 6.97
CA VAL A 559 -29.59 1.17 7.72
C VAL A 559 -30.95 0.51 7.45
N PHE A 560 -32.04 1.27 7.30
CA PHE A 560 -33.34 0.71 6.92
C PHE A 560 -33.34 0.04 5.54
N LEU A 561 -32.36 0.32 4.69
CA LEU A 561 -32.19 -0.30 3.38
C LEU A 561 -31.32 -1.56 3.41
N ILE A 562 -30.77 -2.00 4.54
CA ILE A 562 -29.79 -3.09 4.60
C ILE A 562 -30.26 -4.40 3.95
N LEU A 563 -31.57 -4.66 3.94
CA LEU A 563 -32.21 -5.82 3.28
C LEU A 563 -32.37 -5.65 1.76
N ARG A 564 -32.06 -4.48 1.20
CA ARG A 564 -32.13 -4.10 -0.21
C ARG A 564 -30.73 -3.73 -0.72
N PRO A 565 -29.90 -4.73 -1.10
CA PRO A 565 -28.50 -4.57 -1.47
C PRO A 565 -28.16 -3.38 -2.36
N LEU A 566 -28.85 -3.27 -3.50
CA LEU A 566 -28.60 -2.21 -4.48
C LEU A 566 -28.82 -0.81 -3.89
N ARG A 567 -29.97 -0.60 -3.23
CA ARG A 567 -30.33 0.69 -2.62
C ARG A 567 -29.38 1.07 -1.49
N PHE A 568 -29.08 0.10 -0.63
CA PHE A 568 -28.17 0.29 0.50
C PHE A 568 -26.77 0.71 0.01
N GLY A 569 -26.22 -0.03 -0.96
CA GLY A 569 -24.88 0.27 -1.48
C GLY A 569 -24.82 1.63 -2.16
N LEU A 570 -25.81 1.98 -2.98
CA LEU A 570 -25.86 3.28 -3.66
C LEU A 570 -26.08 4.45 -2.68
N ALA A 571 -26.97 4.30 -1.70
CA ALA A 571 -27.19 5.32 -0.67
C ALA A 571 -25.92 5.57 0.15
N LEU A 572 -25.27 4.50 0.60
CA LEU A 572 -24.05 4.59 1.39
C LEU A 572 -22.88 5.16 0.56
N SER A 573 -22.74 4.77 -0.71
CA SER A 573 -21.73 5.33 -1.62
C SER A 573 -21.94 6.82 -1.88
N SER A 574 -23.21 7.25 -1.98
CA SER A 574 -23.57 8.66 -2.16
C SER A 574 -23.19 9.50 -0.94
N ILE A 575 -23.40 8.96 0.28
CA ILE A 575 -22.98 9.61 1.53
C ILE A 575 -21.45 9.85 1.53
N VAL A 576 -20.66 8.86 1.09
CA VAL A 576 -19.19 9.00 1.00
C VAL A 576 -18.77 10.02 -0.05
N LEU A 577 -19.36 9.97 -1.25
CA LEU A 577 -19.05 10.95 -2.31
C LEU A 577 -19.35 12.39 -1.86
N LEU A 578 -20.39 12.58 -1.07
CA LEU A 578 -20.80 13.89 -0.57
C LEU A 578 -20.01 14.33 0.66
N SER A 579 -19.38 13.40 1.40
CA SER A 579 -18.63 13.73 2.63
C SER A 579 -17.33 14.50 2.40
N TRP A 580 -16.84 14.57 1.15
CA TRP A 580 -15.69 15.43 0.81
C TRP A 580 -16.02 16.95 0.91
N ILE A 581 -17.31 17.34 0.86
CA ILE A 581 -17.78 18.72 0.95
C ILE A 581 -17.80 19.11 2.44
N GLY A 582 -16.67 19.57 2.98
CA GLY A 582 -16.59 20.04 4.37
C GLY A 582 -15.39 19.53 5.19
N PHE A 583 -14.37 18.97 4.53
CA PHE A 583 -13.23 18.29 5.19
C PHE A 583 -12.25 19.21 5.95
N ASP A 584 -12.46 20.53 5.98
CA ASP A 584 -11.34 21.46 6.19
C ASP A 584 -11.05 21.90 7.65
N ARG A 585 -11.77 21.45 8.70
CA ARG A 585 -11.40 21.88 10.07
C ARG A 585 -11.50 20.82 11.15
N ASP A 586 -10.34 20.47 11.69
CA ASP A 586 -10.15 19.83 12.99
C ASP A 586 -10.44 20.83 14.13
N ARG A 587 -10.89 20.35 15.29
CA ARG A 587 -11.42 21.18 16.39
C ARG A 587 -10.33 22.00 17.12
N SER A 588 -9.04 21.73 16.88
CA SER A 588 -7.90 22.37 17.58
C SER A 588 -6.98 23.26 16.73
N GLY A 589 -6.98 23.16 15.39
CA GLY A 589 -5.99 23.83 14.52
C GLY A 589 -6.49 24.15 13.11
N LEU A 590 -5.86 25.13 12.44
CA LEU A 590 -6.20 25.54 11.08
C LEU A 590 -5.41 24.68 10.07
N THR A 591 -6.10 23.87 9.25
CA THR A 591 -5.45 23.20 8.11
C THR A 591 -5.26 24.21 6.98
N LEU A 592 -4.01 24.50 6.62
CA LEU A 592 -3.63 25.47 5.58
C LEU A 592 -3.57 24.83 4.20
N VAL A 593 -2.98 23.64 4.12
CA VAL A 593 -2.82 22.87 2.88
C VAL A 593 -3.15 21.42 3.18
N ARG A 594 -3.98 20.82 2.33
CA ARG A 594 -4.24 19.39 2.36
C ARG A 594 -4.35 18.88 0.93
N GLU A 595 -3.39 18.07 0.53
CA GLU A 595 -3.22 17.61 -0.84
C GLU A 595 -2.71 16.17 -0.82
N ARG A 596 -3.28 15.33 -1.68
CA ARG A 596 -2.76 13.99 -1.94
C ARG A 596 -1.68 14.03 -3.00
N THR A 597 -0.52 13.49 -2.67
CA THR A 597 0.60 13.26 -3.60
C THR A 597 0.78 11.75 -3.78
N PRO A 598 1.59 11.30 -4.76
CA PRO A 598 1.94 9.89 -4.88
C PRO A 598 2.59 9.32 -3.60
N PHE A 599 3.28 10.17 -2.81
CA PHE A 599 3.98 9.78 -1.59
C PHE A 599 3.04 9.67 -0.38
N GLY A 600 1.83 10.21 -0.52
CA GLY A 600 0.70 10.07 0.38
C GLY A 600 0.03 11.41 0.67
N LEU A 601 -0.61 11.56 1.83
CA LEU A 601 -1.37 12.79 2.13
C LEU A 601 -0.51 13.83 2.83
N VAL A 602 -0.21 14.92 2.12
CA VAL A 602 0.45 16.11 2.64
C VAL A 602 -0.59 16.97 3.35
N ASN A 603 -0.34 17.28 4.62
CA ASN A 603 -1.22 18.06 5.46
C ASN A 603 -0.39 19.10 6.24
N VAL A 604 -0.59 20.38 5.95
CA VAL A 604 0.01 21.47 6.71
C VAL A 604 -1.01 22.04 7.67
N ARG A 605 -0.72 21.92 8.97
CA ARG A 605 -1.56 22.46 10.05
C ARG A 605 -0.89 23.67 10.67
N GLN A 606 -1.69 24.62 11.14
CA GLN A 606 -1.22 25.75 11.93
C GLN A 606 -1.86 25.70 13.31
N ASP A 607 -1.01 25.64 14.33
CA ASP A 607 -1.38 25.52 15.73
C ASP A 607 -0.77 26.66 16.54
N VAL A 608 -1.50 27.14 17.55
CA VAL A 608 -0.99 28.10 18.54
C VAL A 608 -0.66 27.32 19.80
N LEU A 609 0.63 27.18 20.09
CA LEU A 609 1.14 26.43 21.22
C LEU A 609 1.35 27.36 22.42
N SER A 610 0.76 27.02 23.56
CA SER A 610 1.10 27.66 24.84
C SER A 610 2.41 27.08 25.37
N VAL A 611 3.42 27.91 25.59
CA VAL A 611 4.69 27.46 26.18
C VAL A 611 4.53 27.48 27.70
N ARG A 612 4.59 26.30 28.33
CA ARG A 612 4.67 26.22 29.80
C ARG A 612 6.10 26.51 30.23
N VAL A 613 6.33 27.75 30.64
CA VAL A 613 7.60 28.21 31.21
C VAL A 613 7.82 27.55 32.58
N ARG A 614 9.00 26.95 32.78
CA ARG A 614 9.38 26.29 34.04
C ARG A 614 9.99 27.35 34.96
N GLY A 615 9.17 27.86 35.88
CA GLY A 615 9.62 28.82 36.89
C GLY A 615 8.91 30.16 36.75
N ASN A 616 8.57 30.77 37.88
CA ASN A 616 7.89 32.05 37.97
C ASN A 616 8.86 33.24 37.75
N ASP A 617 9.89 33.04 36.92
CA ASP A 617 10.95 34.02 36.72
C ASP A 617 10.49 35.08 35.71
N PRO A 618 10.27 36.34 36.14
CA PRO A 618 9.77 37.40 35.25
C PRO A 618 10.74 37.78 34.11
N GLU A 619 11.97 37.24 34.10
CA GLU A 619 12.96 37.42 33.03
C GLU A 619 13.07 36.25 32.03
N ASP A 620 12.15 35.26 32.05
CA ASP A 620 12.21 34.14 31.10
C ASP A 620 11.95 34.64 29.65
N PRO A 621 12.90 34.44 28.70
CA PRO A 621 12.83 35.00 27.35
C PRO A 621 11.84 34.28 26.41
N LEU A 622 11.22 33.17 26.84
CA LEU A 622 10.30 32.40 26.02
C LEU A 622 8.94 33.11 25.84
N PRO A 623 8.44 33.27 24.60
CA PRO A 623 7.11 33.82 24.38
C PRO A 623 6.05 32.89 24.99
N LYS A 624 5.06 33.47 25.69
CA LYS A 624 3.96 32.72 26.34
C LYS A 624 3.17 31.84 25.37
N SER A 625 3.12 32.24 24.10
CA SER A 625 2.51 31.49 23.01
C SER A 625 3.33 31.65 21.73
N LEU A 626 3.38 30.61 20.91
CA LEU A 626 3.99 30.63 19.58
C LEU A 626 3.05 30.01 18.55
N THR A 627 3.13 30.50 17.31
CA THR A 627 2.39 29.96 16.18
C THR A 627 3.34 29.10 15.35
N GLU A 628 3.02 27.82 15.19
CA GLU A 628 3.78 26.91 14.34
C GLU A 628 2.94 26.41 13.16
N ARG A 629 3.61 26.17 12.03
CA ARG A 629 3.08 25.41 10.91
C ARG A 629 3.76 24.06 10.85
N ARG A 630 2.98 23.00 10.92
CA ARG A 630 3.42 21.62 10.99
C ARG A 630 3.23 20.94 9.65
N LEU A 631 4.29 20.38 9.06
CA LEU A 631 4.18 19.49 7.91
C LEU A 631 3.91 18.07 8.40
N MET A 632 2.68 17.61 8.20
CA MET A 632 2.29 16.25 8.47
C MET A 632 2.15 15.47 7.18
N HIS A 633 2.64 14.24 7.19
CA HIS A 633 2.32 13.24 6.20
C HIS A 633 1.62 12.12 6.94
N ALA A 634 0.30 12.00 6.77
CA ALA A 634 -0.51 11.09 7.57
C ALA A 634 -0.30 11.28 9.08
N THR A 635 0.28 10.30 9.78
CA THR A 635 0.63 10.36 11.21
C THR A 635 2.03 10.89 11.49
N THR A 636 2.79 11.24 10.46
CA THR A 636 4.22 11.56 10.51
C THR A 636 4.45 13.04 10.54
N HIS A 637 5.33 13.49 11.42
CA HIS A 637 5.75 14.88 11.49
C HIS A 637 7.09 15.07 10.76
N HIS A 638 7.09 15.77 9.63
CA HIS A 638 8.28 16.03 8.80
C HIS A 638 9.03 17.31 9.16
N GLY A 639 8.49 18.11 10.08
CA GLY A 639 9.08 19.38 10.46
C GLY A 639 8.03 20.41 10.85
N SER A 640 8.45 21.33 11.71
CA SER A 640 7.66 22.49 12.11
C SER A 640 8.35 23.79 11.69
N CYS A 641 7.57 24.77 11.32
CA CYS A 641 8.03 26.11 10.97
C CYS A 641 7.36 27.11 11.88
N ILE A 642 8.13 27.77 12.76
CA ILE A 642 7.57 28.80 13.66
C ILE A 642 7.34 30.06 12.85
N THR A 643 6.11 30.54 12.78
CA THR A 643 5.76 31.79 12.08
C THR A 643 5.68 32.98 13.02
N GLU A 644 5.35 32.75 14.29
CA GLU A 644 5.29 33.79 15.31
C GLU A 644 5.83 33.26 16.65
N PRO A 645 6.60 34.08 17.40
CA PRO A 645 6.93 35.46 17.10
C PRO A 645 8.12 35.59 16.12
N VAL A 646 8.32 36.78 15.56
CA VAL A 646 9.28 37.03 14.45
C VAL A 646 10.73 36.69 14.84
N GLU A 647 11.07 36.82 16.12
CA GLU A 647 12.39 36.50 16.68
C GLU A 647 12.73 35.00 16.59
N MET A 648 11.72 34.16 16.40
CA MET A 648 11.87 32.70 16.30
C MET A 648 11.85 32.17 14.86
N LEU A 649 11.79 33.03 13.84
CA LEU A 649 11.72 32.61 12.44
C LEU A 649 12.93 31.81 11.93
N ARG A 650 14.04 31.74 12.69
CA ARG A 650 15.23 30.92 12.37
C ARG A 650 15.45 29.80 13.39
N TYR A 651 14.49 29.51 14.26
CA TYR A 651 14.64 28.44 15.26
C TYR A 651 14.61 27.06 14.59
N PRO A 652 15.65 26.22 14.71
CA PRO A 652 15.58 24.85 14.24
C PRO A 652 14.69 24.03 15.18
N THR A 653 13.58 23.53 14.64
CA THR A 653 12.56 22.77 15.37
C THR A 653 12.75 21.26 15.21
N THR A 654 11.89 20.48 15.87
CA THR A 654 11.77 19.02 15.75
C THR A 654 13.07 18.30 16.10
N TYR A 655 13.50 17.35 15.28
CA TYR A 655 14.75 16.59 15.46
C TYR A 655 15.98 17.29 14.86
N TYR A 656 15.80 18.45 14.21
CA TYR A 656 16.87 19.29 13.66
C TYR A 656 17.47 20.28 14.67
N HIS A 657 16.94 20.31 15.88
CA HIS A 657 17.30 21.27 16.92
C HIS A 657 18.77 21.21 17.37
N ARG A 658 19.24 22.31 17.96
CA ARG A 658 20.65 22.49 18.33
C ARG A 658 21.16 21.58 19.46
N LYS A 659 20.25 21.07 20.31
CA LYS A 659 20.58 20.12 21.40
C LYS A 659 20.73 18.67 20.88
N GLY A 660 20.27 18.39 19.66
CA GLY A 660 20.27 17.06 19.04
C GLY A 660 21.48 16.77 18.15
N PRO A 661 21.53 15.58 17.50
CA PRO A 661 22.64 15.14 16.66
C PRO A 661 22.97 16.07 15.48
N VAL A 662 21.95 16.58 14.77
CA VAL A 662 22.15 17.53 13.66
C VAL A 662 22.84 18.80 14.16
N GLY A 663 22.33 19.36 15.27
CA GLY A 663 22.93 20.53 15.90
C GLY A 663 24.39 20.33 16.28
N ARG A 664 24.79 19.10 16.67
CA ARG A 664 26.18 18.73 16.97
C ARG A 664 27.07 18.81 15.73
N VAL A 665 26.62 18.24 14.61
CA VAL A 665 27.37 18.28 13.33
C VAL A 665 27.45 19.71 12.79
N MET A 666 26.33 20.44 12.80
CA MET A 666 26.25 21.81 12.27
C MET A 666 27.17 22.79 12.98
N ARG A 667 27.40 22.65 14.30
CA ARG A 667 28.36 23.51 15.02
C ARG A 667 29.79 23.40 14.50
N ASN A 668 30.15 22.23 13.96
CA ASN A 668 31.48 22.00 13.43
C ASN A 668 31.62 22.46 11.97
N LEU A 669 30.51 22.89 11.34
CA LEU A 669 30.56 23.59 10.06
C LEU A 669 31.02 25.03 10.23
N GLU A 670 30.61 25.69 11.32
CA GLU A 670 30.89 27.11 11.60
C GLU A 670 32.41 27.39 11.68
N TRP A 671 32.94 28.29 10.84
CA TRP A 671 34.36 28.68 10.84
C TRP A 671 34.82 29.37 12.12
N PHE A 672 33.89 30.04 12.82
CA PHE A 672 34.16 30.77 14.06
C PHE A 672 33.38 30.15 15.24
N PRO A 673 33.78 28.96 15.72
CA PRO A 673 33.13 28.32 16.86
C PRO A 673 33.37 29.15 18.13
N LEU A 674 32.31 29.57 18.82
CA LEU A 674 32.44 30.25 20.11
C LEU A 674 33.04 29.29 21.16
N PRO A 675 33.92 29.77 22.07
CA PRO A 675 34.42 28.96 23.19
C PRO A 675 33.26 28.41 24.01
N ALA A 676 33.28 27.10 24.29
CA ALA A 676 32.23 26.35 24.98
C ALA A 676 31.95 26.79 26.44
N PHE A 677 32.51 27.91 26.89
CA PHE A 677 32.80 28.18 28.30
C PHE A 677 31.67 28.82 29.13
N ASN A 678 30.43 28.87 28.65
CA ASN A 678 29.30 29.39 29.46
C ASN A 678 28.00 28.57 29.31
N LEU A 679 28.10 27.26 29.10
CA LEU A 679 26.96 26.34 29.25
C LEU A 679 26.72 26.06 30.74
N ARG A 680 26.34 27.06 31.53
CA ARG A 680 25.89 26.85 32.92
C ARG A 680 24.56 26.11 32.90
N GLN A 681 24.48 25.02 33.67
CA GLN A 681 23.24 24.32 33.98
C GLN A 681 22.28 25.28 34.70
N GLY A 682 21.08 25.48 34.15
CA GLY A 682 19.95 26.08 34.87
C GLY A 682 19.64 27.58 34.69
N GLY A 683 20.23 28.29 33.71
CA GLY A 683 19.79 29.66 33.35
C GLY A 683 18.78 29.69 32.19
N PRO A 684 18.07 30.82 31.95
CA PRO A 684 17.13 30.98 30.83
C PRO A 684 17.78 30.55 29.51
N ASP A 685 17.04 29.82 28.67
CA ASP A 685 17.58 29.09 27.51
C ASP A 685 18.48 30.01 26.65
N VAL A 686 19.80 29.84 26.81
CA VAL A 686 20.86 30.52 26.03
C VAL A 686 20.58 30.43 24.52
N TRP A 687 19.81 29.43 24.09
CA TRP A 687 19.43 29.19 22.70
C TRP A 687 18.38 30.14 22.13
N LEU A 688 17.46 30.69 22.93
CA LEU A 688 16.60 31.79 22.47
C LEU A 688 17.39 33.07 22.27
N GLN A 689 18.31 33.38 23.19
CA GLN A 689 19.26 34.47 23.01
C GLN A 689 20.12 34.24 21.75
N ARG A 690 20.47 32.98 21.45
CA ARG A 690 21.29 32.63 20.29
C ARG A 690 20.55 32.60 18.95
N ASN A 691 19.23 32.50 18.94
CA ASN A 691 18.44 32.71 17.72
C ASN A 691 18.55 34.16 17.23
N ARG A 692 18.72 35.12 18.16
CA ARG A 692 19.19 36.48 17.85
C ARG A 692 20.67 36.50 17.43
N ASP A 693 21.52 35.63 17.97
CA ASP A 693 22.96 35.59 17.65
C ASP A 693 23.30 35.01 16.27
N ASN A 694 22.48 34.13 15.69
CA ASN A 694 22.66 33.66 14.31
C ASN A 694 22.71 34.82 13.30
N ALA A 695 21.95 35.90 13.56
CA ALA A 695 22.04 37.15 12.80
C ALA A 695 23.33 37.95 13.09
N LYS A 696 23.88 37.82 14.30
CA LYS A 696 25.19 38.39 14.64
C LYS A 696 26.34 37.63 13.98
N ASP A 697 26.24 36.31 13.81
CA ASP A 697 27.20 35.50 13.07
C ASP A 697 27.19 35.86 11.57
N ASP A 698 26.00 36.09 10.98
CA ASP A 698 25.88 36.63 9.61
C ASP A 698 26.55 38.03 9.50
N ALA A 699 26.40 38.89 10.52
CA ALA A 699 27.02 40.22 10.56
C ALA A 699 28.55 40.17 10.78
N ARG A 700 29.07 39.18 11.51
CA ARG A 700 30.51 38.97 11.72
C ARG A 700 31.26 38.71 10.43
N ILE A 701 30.65 38.04 9.45
CA ILE A 701 31.30 37.78 8.15
C ILE A 701 31.54 39.10 7.42
N ALA A 702 30.50 39.92 7.26
CA ALA A 702 30.62 41.23 6.63
C ALA A 702 31.61 42.13 7.40
N ALA A 703 31.54 42.14 8.73
CA ALA A 703 32.46 42.91 9.57
C ALA A 703 33.91 42.40 9.49
N SER A 704 34.12 41.08 9.39
CA SER A 704 35.46 40.48 9.22
C SER A 704 36.03 40.78 7.85
N LEU A 705 35.21 40.77 6.80
CA LEU A 705 35.63 41.13 5.44
C LEU A 705 35.96 42.62 5.33
N VAL A 706 35.12 43.49 5.91
CA VAL A 706 35.40 44.93 6.01
C VAL A 706 36.65 45.17 6.86
N GLY A 707 36.79 44.48 7.99
CA GLY A 707 37.96 44.55 8.87
C GLY A 707 39.26 44.06 8.21
N LEU A 708 39.20 43.04 7.34
CA LEU A 708 40.34 42.58 6.53
C LEU A 708 40.71 43.56 5.41
N SER A 709 39.73 44.29 4.88
CA SER A 709 39.97 45.32 3.85
C SER A 709 40.55 46.63 4.42
N ALA A 710 40.30 46.93 5.70
CA ALA A 710 40.66 48.19 6.34
C ALA A 710 42.19 48.45 6.43
N PRO A 711 43.06 47.48 6.77
CA PRO A 711 44.52 47.68 6.77
C PRO A 711 45.11 47.87 5.37
N LEU A 712 44.42 47.43 4.32
CA LEU A 712 44.91 47.45 2.95
C LEU A 712 44.52 48.73 2.20
N GLY A 713 43.67 49.59 2.77
CA GLY A 713 43.22 50.83 2.13
C GLY A 713 42.33 50.62 0.89
N ILE A 714 41.84 49.41 0.66
CA ILE A 714 41.11 49.02 -0.55
C ILE A 714 39.62 49.03 -0.25
N ALA A 715 38.98 50.20 -0.36
CA ALA A 715 37.53 50.35 -0.19
C ALA A 715 36.69 49.76 -1.34
N SER A 716 37.31 49.14 -2.35
CA SER A 716 36.70 48.78 -3.63
C SER A 716 36.89 47.32 -4.05
N LEU A 717 37.12 46.40 -3.11
CA LEU A 717 37.23 44.98 -3.47
C LEU A 717 35.89 44.44 -4.00
N PRO A 718 35.91 43.64 -5.08
CA PRO A 718 34.73 42.91 -5.53
C PRO A 718 34.42 41.85 -4.48
N MET A 719 33.49 42.17 -3.58
CA MET A 719 33.13 41.33 -2.43
C MET A 719 32.57 39.96 -2.83
N ALA A 720 31.94 39.85 -4.01
CA ALA A 720 31.33 38.61 -4.47
C ALA A 720 32.34 37.48 -4.78
N PRO A 721 33.44 37.71 -5.52
CA PRO A 721 34.52 36.72 -5.69
C PRO A 721 35.21 36.29 -4.39
N ILE A 722 35.49 37.23 -3.48
CA ILE A 722 36.18 36.95 -2.21
C ILE A 722 35.27 36.18 -1.25
N ALA A 723 34.00 36.58 -1.14
CA ALA A 723 32.98 35.85 -0.39
C ALA A 723 32.74 34.45 -0.98
N GLY A 724 32.88 34.29 -2.30
CA GLY A 724 32.82 32.98 -2.97
C GLY A 724 34.00 32.06 -2.63
N GLY A 725 35.18 32.60 -2.29
CA GLY A 725 36.34 31.83 -1.82
C GLY A 725 36.36 31.60 -0.31
N TRP A 726 35.58 32.37 0.46
CA TRP A 726 35.51 32.35 1.92
C TRP A 726 34.12 31.94 2.45
N SER A 727 33.41 31.09 1.71
CA SER A 727 32.11 30.58 2.15
C SER A 727 32.27 29.47 3.18
N GLU A 728 31.41 29.45 4.20
CA GLU A 728 31.25 28.30 5.10
C GLU A 728 31.16 26.99 4.30
N PRO A 729 31.57 25.84 4.87
CA PRO A 729 31.69 24.60 4.10
C PRO A 729 30.32 24.21 3.49
N PRO A 730 30.26 23.88 2.19
CA PRO A 730 29.02 23.50 1.54
C PRO A 730 28.39 22.26 2.16
N PHE A 731 27.07 22.23 2.25
CA PHE A 731 26.34 21.02 2.64
C PHE A 731 25.14 20.77 1.73
N ALA A 732 24.67 19.52 1.71
CA ALA A 732 23.45 19.14 1.02
C ALA A 732 22.50 18.40 1.95
N CYS A 733 21.22 18.39 1.61
CA CYS A 733 20.24 17.49 2.21
C CYS A 733 19.46 16.71 1.16
N VAL A 734 19.29 15.42 1.38
CA VAL A 734 18.38 14.55 0.64
C VAL A 734 17.09 14.47 1.47
N GLY A 735 16.04 15.09 0.96
CA GLY A 735 14.83 15.49 1.69
C GLY A 735 14.85 16.97 2.06
N LEU A 736 13.73 17.67 1.84
CA LEU A 736 13.53 19.08 2.18
C LEU A 736 12.71 19.25 3.47
N GLY A 737 11.62 18.50 3.62
CA GLY A 737 10.66 18.67 4.72
C GLY A 737 10.12 20.11 4.77
N THR A 738 10.19 20.75 5.94
CA THR A 738 9.87 22.20 6.09
C THR A 738 11.02 23.13 5.72
N GLY A 739 12.17 22.59 5.30
CA GLY A 739 13.39 23.36 5.04
C GLY A 739 14.16 23.73 6.30
N THR A 740 13.96 23.04 7.43
CA THR A 740 14.56 23.41 8.73
C THR A 740 16.09 23.47 8.70
N LEU A 741 16.76 22.64 7.89
CA LEU A 741 18.22 22.70 7.73
C LEU A 741 18.71 24.05 7.16
N PHE A 742 17.90 24.78 6.39
CA PHE A 742 18.24 26.12 5.89
C PHE A 742 18.32 27.17 7.01
N THR A 743 17.84 26.87 8.22
CA THR A 743 18.06 27.74 9.40
C THR A 743 19.53 27.78 9.82
N TYR A 744 20.32 26.74 9.52
CA TYR A 744 21.75 26.69 9.78
C TYR A 744 22.60 27.38 8.70
N ALA A 745 22.02 27.64 7.52
CA ALA A 745 22.78 28.21 6.41
C ALA A 745 23.21 29.66 6.67
N HIS A 746 24.41 30.03 6.22
CA HIS A 746 24.97 31.38 6.33
C HIS A 746 25.11 32.08 4.96
N PRO A 747 25.15 33.43 4.91
CA PRO A 747 25.35 34.17 3.68
C PRO A 747 26.52 33.62 2.84
N TYR A 748 26.32 33.53 1.52
CA TYR A 748 27.27 32.99 0.53
C TYR A 748 27.59 31.48 0.63
N GLN A 749 27.11 30.78 1.66
CA GLN A 749 27.25 29.33 1.76
C GLN A 749 26.43 28.63 0.66
N TRP A 750 27.01 27.56 0.11
CA TRP A 750 26.31 26.71 -0.85
C TRP A 750 25.50 25.63 -0.13
N VAL A 751 24.20 25.60 -0.39
CA VAL A 751 23.27 24.63 0.21
C VAL A 751 22.33 24.08 -0.84
N ASP A 752 22.42 22.79 -1.12
CA ASP A 752 21.54 22.12 -2.08
C ASP A 752 20.59 21.15 -1.36
N ALA A 753 19.31 21.18 -1.69
CA ALA A 753 18.33 20.21 -1.20
C ALA A 753 17.76 19.40 -2.37
N TYR A 754 17.82 18.08 -2.26
CA TYR A 754 17.26 17.13 -3.22
C TYR A 754 15.92 16.63 -2.70
N GLU A 755 14.82 16.99 -3.36
CA GLU A 755 13.46 16.66 -2.91
C GLU A 755 12.70 15.90 -3.99
N LEU A 756 12.15 14.76 -3.59
CA LEU A 756 11.49 13.82 -4.48
C LEU A 756 10.02 14.21 -4.74
N ASP A 757 9.34 14.81 -3.76
CA ASP A 757 7.94 15.23 -3.86
C ASP A 757 7.83 16.70 -4.30
N PRO A 758 7.35 16.99 -5.53
CA PRO A 758 7.18 18.36 -6.01
C PRO A 758 6.23 19.19 -5.16
N ALA A 759 5.30 18.58 -4.42
CA ALA A 759 4.40 19.30 -3.52
C ALA A 759 5.19 19.95 -2.37
N ILE A 760 6.17 19.25 -1.80
CA ILE A 760 7.00 19.76 -0.70
C ILE A 760 7.87 20.94 -1.15
N ILE A 761 8.38 20.89 -2.38
CA ILE A 761 9.09 22.01 -3.01
C ILE A 761 8.18 23.24 -3.09
N ARG A 762 6.95 23.08 -3.60
CA ARG A 762 5.99 24.20 -3.73
C ARG A 762 5.63 24.86 -2.40
N LEU A 763 5.65 24.11 -1.29
CA LEU A 763 5.40 24.68 0.05
C LEU A 763 6.49 25.65 0.53
N SER A 764 7.71 25.51 -0.01
CA SER A 764 8.87 26.33 0.34
C SER A 764 9.22 27.38 -0.72
N GLU A 765 8.65 27.29 -1.92
CA GLU A 765 8.87 28.20 -3.05
C GLU A 765 7.78 29.28 -3.18
N GLY A 766 8.03 30.28 -4.04
CA GLY A 766 7.09 31.38 -4.34
C GLY A 766 7.21 32.62 -3.43
N GLU A 767 6.37 33.63 -3.69
CA GLU A 767 6.39 34.92 -2.99
C GLU A 767 5.86 34.85 -1.55
N ARG A 768 4.94 33.91 -1.28
CA ARG A 768 4.32 33.68 0.03
C ARG A 768 4.37 32.19 0.37
N PRO A 769 5.55 31.65 0.70
CA PRO A 769 5.70 30.23 0.97
C PRO A 769 4.94 29.84 2.25
N THR A 770 4.46 28.59 2.29
CA THR A 770 3.89 28.02 3.51
C THR A 770 4.97 27.85 4.58
N PHE A 771 6.19 27.46 4.18
CA PHE A 771 7.37 27.37 5.04
C PHE A 771 8.45 28.35 4.57
N HIS A 772 8.84 29.29 5.43
CA HIS A 772 9.69 30.41 5.01
C HIS A 772 11.20 30.13 5.09
N TYR A 773 11.66 29.00 5.66
CA TYR A 773 13.09 28.79 5.92
C TYR A 773 13.97 28.86 4.67
N PHE A 774 13.55 28.24 3.56
CA PHE A 774 14.28 28.29 2.29
C PHE A 774 14.34 29.72 1.71
N GLN A 775 13.19 30.41 1.60
CA GLN A 775 13.17 31.78 1.10
C GLN A 775 13.93 32.75 2.01
N SER A 776 13.85 32.55 3.33
CA SER A 776 14.62 33.31 4.31
C SER A 776 16.12 33.13 4.08
N ALA A 777 16.60 31.91 3.84
CA ALA A 777 17.99 31.65 3.49
C ALA A 777 18.41 32.37 2.19
N LYS A 778 17.61 32.30 1.12
CA LYS A 778 17.91 33.03 -0.13
C LYS A 778 17.99 34.54 0.09
N LYS A 779 17.04 35.12 0.85
CA LYS A 779 17.03 36.56 1.18
C LYS A 779 18.28 37.00 1.97
N ARG A 780 18.86 36.10 2.77
CA ARG A 780 20.12 36.33 3.49
C ARG A 780 21.38 36.19 2.62
N GLY A 781 21.24 35.79 1.36
CA GLY A 781 22.37 35.64 0.43
C GLY A 781 22.98 34.23 0.39
N VAL A 782 22.32 33.22 0.94
CA VAL A 782 22.72 31.80 0.80
C VAL A 782 22.61 31.39 -0.67
N GLN A 783 23.62 30.69 -1.19
CA GLN A 783 23.58 30.08 -2.52
C GLN A 783 22.78 28.77 -2.48
N ALA A 784 21.45 28.91 -2.35
CA ALA A 784 20.54 27.80 -2.12
C ALA A 784 19.88 27.29 -3.41
N THR A 785 19.94 25.98 -3.67
CA THR A 785 19.23 25.33 -4.77
C THR A 785 18.29 24.22 -4.27
N LEU A 786 17.08 24.15 -4.82
CA LEU A 786 16.21 22.97 -4.73
C LEU A 786 16.34 22.17 -6.02
N VAL A 787 16.67 20.88 -5.91
CA VAL A 787 16.83 19.95 -7.02
C VAL A 787 15.69 18.93 -6.97
N PRO A 788 14.73 18.98 -7.91
CA PRO A 788 13.64 18.01 -7.95
C PRO A 788 14.15 16.63 -8.39
N GLY A 789 13.73 15.58 -7.70
CA GLY A 789 14.00 14.19 -8.06
C GLY A 789 14.59 13.35 -6.93
N ASP A 790 14.92 12.10 -7.25
CA ASP A 790 15.51 11.17 -6.30
C ASP A 790 16.95 11.60 -5.95
N GLY A 791 17.24 11.73 -4.66
CA GLY A 791 18.52 12.27 -4.19
C GLY A 791 19.72 11.41 -4.57
N ARG A 792 19.61 10.08 -4.51
CA ARG A 792 20.71 9.18 -4.93
C ARG A 792 20.97 9.31 -6.42
N ARG A 793 19.92 9.29 -7.24
CA ARG A 793 20.06 9.43 -8.70
C ARG A 793 20.65 10.78 -9.09
N SER A 794 20.15 11.86 -8.48
CA SER A 794 20.62 13.22 -8.74
C SER A 794 22.11 13.37 -8.37
N LEU A 795 22.54 12.78 -7.26
CA LEU A 795 23.94 12.79 -6.83
C LEU A 795 24.86 11.87 -7.65
N THR A 796 24.32 10.96 -8.45
CA THR A 796 25.13 10.15 -9.40
C THR A 796 25.66 11.01 -10.55
N LYS A 797 24.96 12.10 -10.88
CA LYS A 797 25.37 13.11 -11.86
C LYS A 797 25.76 14.40 -11.10
N PRO A 798 26.93 14.42 -10.44
CA PRO A 798 27.30 15.51 -9.54
C PRO A 798 27.31 16.84 -10.30
N ARG A 799 26.63 17.86 -9.76
CA ARG A 799 26.76 19.24 -10.26
C ARG A 799 28.17 19.78 -10.00
N ARG A 800 28.83 19.26 -8.95
CA ARG A 800 30.20 19.57 -8.52
C ARG A 800 30.82 18.34 -7.89
N GLU A 801 32.02 17.97 -8.31
CA GLU A 801 32.73 16.81 -7.77
C GLU A 801 33.31 17.12 -6.37
N GLN A 802 33.17 16.17 -5.43
CA GLN A 802 33.76 16.24 -4.07
C GLN A 802 33.55 17.58 -3.35
N PHE A 803 32.37 18.18 -3.49
CA PHE A 803 32.12 19.55 -3.10
C PHE A 803 31.55 19.70 -1.68
N TYR A 804 30.68 18.77 -1.27
CA TYR A 804 29.97 18.89 0.00
C TYR A 804 30.85 18.40 1.15
N HIS A 805 30.84 19.12 2.27
CA HIS A 805 31.48 18.67 3.51
C HIS A 805 30.51 17.85 4.36
N VAL A 806 29.21 18.11 4.23
CA VAL A 806 28.17 17.32 4.90
C VAL A 806 27.03 17.03 3.94
N ILE A 807 26.59 15.78 3.89
CA ILE A 807 25.33 15.39 3.22
C ILE A 807 24.39 14.83 4.30
N PHE A 808 23.26 15.48 4.55
CA PHE A 808 22.20 14.95 5.40
C PHE A 808 21.24 14.10 4.55
N VAL A 809 20.89 12.91 5.02
CA VAL A 809 19.94 12.03 4.36
C VAL A 809 18.75 11.82 5.29
N ASP A 810 17.65 12.53 4.99
CA ASP A 810 16.38 12.48 5.68
C ASP A 810 15.21 12.48 4.67
N ALA A 811 15.18 11.44 3.84
CA ALA A 811 14.10 11.18 2.88
C ALA A 811 13.16 10.06 3.37
N PHE A 812 13.06 9.87 4.69
CA PHE A 812 12.20 8.85 5.28
C PHE A 812 10.76 9.35 5.35
N ASN A 813 9.80 8.57 4.83
CA ASN A 813 8.39 8.81 5.10
C ASN A 813 7.98 7.99 6.31
N SER A 814 8.11 8.58 7.51
CA SER A 814 7.77 7.89 8.76
C SER A 814 8.65 6.67 9.01
N ASP A 815 8.00 5.56 9.38
CA ASP A 815 8.62 4.26 9.50
C ASP A 815 8.84 3.54 8.15
N ALA A 816 8.44 4.11 7.00
CA ALA A 816 8.77 3.57 5.68
C ALA A 816 10.20 3.94 5.27
N VAL A 817 11.03 2.91 5.13
CA VAL A 817 12.47 3.02 4.87
C VAL A 817 12.74 2.93 3.35
N PRO A 818 13.27 3.98 2.70
CA PRO A 818 13.72 3.91 1.32
C PRO A 818 15.04 3.13 1.25
N VAL A 819 14.93 1.81 1.16
CA VAL A 819 16.08 0.87 1.22
C VAL A 819 17.19 1.24 0.24
N HIS A 820 16.84 1.70 -0.96
CA HIS A 820 17.81 2.05 -2.01
C HIS A 820 18.68 3.27 -1.69
N LEU A 821 18.36 4.06 -0.67
CA LEU A 821 19.19 5.19 -0.20
C LEU A 821 20.23 4.78 0.85
N LEU A 822 20.16 3.55 1.36
CA LEU A 822 20.98 3.03 2.47
C LEU A 822 21.92 1.89 2.04
N THR A 823 21.95 1.53 0.74
CA THR A 823 22.80 0.46 0.22
C THR A 823 24.27 0.89 0.14
N GLN A 824 25.17 -0.10 0.03
CA GLN A 824 26.60 0.13 -0.21
C GLN A 824 26.84 1.05 -1.43
N GLU A 825 26.09 0.83 -2.51
CA GLU A 825 26.16 1.60 -3.74
C GLU A 825 25.68 3.04 -3.53
N ALA A 826 24.61 3.25 -2.78
CA ALA A 826 24.13 4.59 -2.42
C ALA A 826 25.15 5.36 -1.58
N VAL A 827 25.71 4.71 -0.55
CA VAL A 827 26.74 5.30 0.30
C VAL A 827 27.98 5.67 -0.52
N ALA A 828 28.40 4.83 -1.47
CA ALA A 828 29.49 5.14 -2.38
C ALA A 828 29.22 6.41 -3.22
N VAL A 829 28.00 6.58 -3.73
CA VAL A 829 27.59 7.81 -4.45
C VAL A 829 27.69 9.05 -3.56
N TYR A 830 27.24 8.98 -2.30
CA TYR A 830 27.40 10.11 -1.38
C TYR A 830 28.88 10.45 -1.15
N PHE A 831 29.73 9.44 -0.95
CA PHE A 831 31.17 9.67 -0.81
C PHE A 831 31.83 10.23 -2.07
N GLN A 832 31.35 9.95 -3.28
CA GLN A 832 31.88 10.58 -4.51
C GLN A 832 31.63 12.09 -4.54
N ASN A 833 30.56 12.54 -3.88
CA ASN A 833 30.16 13.95 -3.79
C ASN A 833 30.74 14.67 -2.56
N LEU A 834 31.33 13.94 -1.63
CA LEU A 834 31.93 14.49 -0.41
C LEU A 834 33.39 14.91 -0.61
N ALA A 835 33.74 16.05 -0.01
CA ALA A 835 35.12 16.47 0.21
C ALA A 835 35.91 15.36 0.96
N PRO A 836 37.26 15.35 0.88
CA PRO A 836 38.08 14.28 1.48
C PRO A 836 37.85 14.04 2.98
N ASP A 837 37.50 15.09 3.72
CA ASP A 837 37.21 15.10 5.15
C ASP A 837 35.71 15.21 5.47
N GLY A 838 34.85 15.16 4.45
CA GLY A 838 33.40 15.29 4.58
C GLY A 838 32.74 14.05 5.18
N VAL A 839 31.50 14.22 5.64
CA VAL A 839 30.67 13.18 6.28
C VAL A 839 29.28 13.10 5.68
N VAL A 840 28.67 11.92 5.76
CA VAL A 840 27.25 11.73 5.46
C VAL A 840 26.51 11.38 6.75
N CYS A 841 25.39 12.04 6.99
CA CYS A 841 24.58 11.94 8.20
C CYS A 841 23.21 11.39 7.85
N PHE A 842 22.89 10.19 8.29
CA PHE A 842 21.58 9.56 8.06
C PHE A 842 20.68 9.76 9.27
N HIS A 843 19.45 10.20 9.04
CA HIS A 843 18.41 10.10 10.05
C HIS A 843 18.03 8.62 10.22
N THR A 844 18.06 8.09 11.44
CA THR A 844 17.86 6.66 11.70
C THR A 844 16.77 6.38 12.74
N SER A 845 16.06 7.41 13.18
CA SER A 845 14.89 7.30 14.06
C SER A 845 13.80 6.46 13.38
N ASN A 846 13.55 5.26 13.88
CA ASN A 846 12.51 4.38 13.37
C ASN A 846 11.97 3.50 14.50
N ARG A 847 10.65 3.32 14.55
CA ARG A 847 9.98 2.55 15.61
C ARG A 847 10.19 1.04 15.45
N TYR A 848 10.29 0.55 14.22
CA TYR A 848 10.27 -0.89 13.92
C TYR A 848 11.63 -1.46 13.53
N VAL A 849 12.52 -0.66 12.95
CA VAL A 849 13.78 -1.09 12.33
C VAL A 849 14.98 -0.41 13.01
N ASP A 850 16.08 -1.14 13.19
CA ASP A 850 17.36 -0.62 13.69
C ASP A 850 18.28 -0.30 12.50
N LEU A 851 18.12 0.92 11.97
CA LEU A 851 18.90 1.39 10.83
C LEU A 851 20.37 1.68 11.17
N ASN A 852 20.68 1.93 12.45
CA ASN A 852 22.06 2.17 12.89
C ASN A 852 22.93 0.94 12.60
N ARG A 853 22.44 -0.26 12.92
CA ARG A 853 23.18 -1.52 12.65
C ARG A 853 23.36 -1.82 11.17
N VAL A 854 22.36 -1.48 10.35
CA VAL A 854 22.44 -1.62 8.90
C VAL A 854 23.59 -0.76 8.37
N LEU A 855 23.60 0.52 8.74
CA LEU A 855 24.64 1.47 8.33
C LEU A 855 26.02 1.13 8.88
N GLU A 856 26.13 0.64 10.12
CA GLU A 856 27.39 0.12 10.66
C GLU A 856 27.93 -1.06 9.85
N SER A 857 27.05 -1.96 9.41
CA SER A 857 27.45 -3.11 8.58
C SER A 857 27.86 -2.70 7.18
N VAL A 858 27.12 -1.77 6.57
CA VAL A 858 27.48 -1.13 5.29
C VAL A 858 28.83 -0.42 5.40
N ALA A 859 29.06 0.33 6.48
CA ALA A 859 30.32 1.02 6.74
C ALA A 859 31.51 0.04 6.82
N LYS A 860 31.34 -1.08 7.54
CA LYS A 860 32.36 -2.16 7.61
C LYS A 860 32.69 -2.73 6.23
N LYS A 861 31.68 -2.99 5.38
CA LYS A 861 31.88 -3.50 4.02
C LYS A 861 32.64 -2.52 3.12
N LEU A 862 32.30 -1.24 3.22
CA LEU A 862 32.96 -0.16 2.48
C LEU A 862 34.32 0.28 3.08
N ARG A 863 34.73 -0.32 4.22
CA ARG A 863 35.94 0.05 4.96
C ARG A 863 35.97 1.53 5.39
N VAL A 864 34.79 2.06 5.73
CA VAL A 864 34.62 3.41 6.30
C VAL A 864 34.22 3.30 7.77
N VAL A 865 34.29 4.42 8.50
CA VAL A 865 33.92 4.46 9.93
C VAL A 865 32.52 5.06 10.10
N SER A 866 31.81 4.62 11.13
CA SER A 866 30.49 5.13 11.49
C SER A 866 30.37 5.42 12.98
N ARG A 867 29.51 6.38 13.34
CA ARG A 867 29.14 6.67 14.74
C ARG A 867 27.65 6.98 14.85
N PRO A 868 26.87 6.18 15.60
CA PRO A 868 25.51 6.55 15.96
C PRO A 868 25.53 7.70 16.98
N LEU A 869 24.61 8.64 16.83
CA LEU A 869 24.37 9.79 17.67
C LEU A 869 22.90 9.78 18.07
N GLN A 870 22.60 10.04 19.34
CA GLN A 870 21.23 10.03 19.86
C GLN A 870 20.98 11.25 20.73
N TYR A 871 19.74 11.73 20.68
CA TYR A 871 19.16 12.63 21.66
C TYR A 871 17.82 12.09 22.13
N SER A 872 17.63 12.03 23.45
CA SER A 872 16.39 11.62 24.09
C SER A 872 15.88 12.77 24.93
N ALA A 873 14.75 13.35 24.52
CA ALA A 873 14.08 14.40 25.29
C ALA A 873 13.69 13.85 26.68
N ARG A 874 14.03 14.58 27.74
CA ARG A 874 13.63 14.21 29.11
C ARG A 874 12.18 14.62 29.36
N PRO A 875 11.40 13.86 30.16
CA PRO A 875 10.00 14.18 30.46
C PRO A 875 9.78 15.59 31.05
N ASP A 876 10.80 16.14 31.70
CA ASP A 876 10.82 17.47 32.32
C ASP A 876 11.45 18.57 31.45
N GLU A 877 11.97 18.22 30.27
CA GLU A 877 12.59 19.12 29.26
C GLU A 877 11.72 19.26 27.99
N VAL A 878 10.46 18.80 28.00
CA VAL A 878 9.60 18.81 26.80
C VAL A 878 9.17 20.25 26.46
N GLU A 879 10.11 21.02 25.91
CA GLU A 879 9.81 22.11 25.00
C GLU A 879 8.91 21.52 23.89
N PRO A 880 7.73 22.11 23.60
CA PRO A 880 6.74 21.50 22.71
C PRO A 880 7.23 21.27 21.26
N LEU A 881 8.45 21.72 20.94
CA LEU A 881 9.06 21.72 19.62
C LEU A 881 10.26 20.77 19.48
N LEU A 882 10.81 20.20 20.56
CA LEU A 882 12.05 19.42 20.52
C LEU A 882 11.78 17.92 20.55
N PHE A 883 12.22 17.20 19.51
CA PHE A 883 11.93 15.78 19.36
C PHE A 883 13.18 14.94 19.56
N SER A 884 13.04 13.81 20.26
CA SER A 884 14.08 12.78 20.32
C SER A 884 14.42 12.31 18.91
N SER A 885 15.70 12.03 18.67
CA SER A 885 16.16 11.52 17.38
C SER A 885 17.43 10.69 17.48
N GLU A 886 17.56 9.76 16.56
CA GLU A 886 18.74 8.96 16.30
C GLU A 886 19.27 9.29 14.89
N TRP A 887 20.58 9.47 14.77
CA TRP A 887 21.28 9.72 13.52
C TRP A 887 22.54 8.86 13.47
N THR A 888 22.95 8.41 12.29
CA THR A 888 24.23 7.73 12.09
C THR A 888 25.11 8.50 11.12
N VAL A 889 26.33 8.83 11.56
CA VAL A 889 27.32 9.59 10.78
C VAL A 889 28.38 8.65 10.23
N LEU A 890 28.66 8.71 8.92
CA LEU A 890 29.73 7.95 8.27
C LEU A 890 30.83 8.90 7.78
N ALA A 891 32.08 8.46 7.87
CA ALA A 891 33.25 9.19 7.37
C ALA A 891 34.30 8.24 6.80
N ARG A 892 35.18 8.73 5.90
CA ARG A 892 36.25 7.92 5.29
C ARG A 892 37.24 7.36 6.31
N ASN A 893 37.48 8.09 7.40
CA ASN A 893 38.43 7.71 8.43
C ASN A 893 38.05 8.31 9.80
N GLN A 894 38.66 7.77 10.85
CA GLN A 894 38.36 8.14 12.23
C GLN A 894 38.63 9.62 12.53
N ARG A 895 39.64 10.22 11.90
CA ARG A 895 39.98 11.64 12.07
C ARG A 895 38.87 12.55 11.54
N ALA A 896 38.34 12.28 10.36
CA ALA A 896 37.21 13.01 9.80
C ALA A 896 35.97 12.82 10.70
N LEU A 897 35.66 11.59 11.09
CA LEU A 897 34.53 11.32 11.98
C LEU A 897 34.62 12.08 13.30
N ASP A 898 35.80 12.08 13.93
CA ASP A 898 36.03 12.77 15.19
C ASP A 898 35.95 14.29 15.06
N ARG A 899 36.42 14.87 13.95
CA ARG A 899 36.29 16.31 13.67
C ARG A 899 34.82 16.75 13.69
N TRP A 900 33.94 15.98 13.05
CA TRP A 900 32.53 16.37 12.90
C TRP A 900 31.67 16.00 14.10
N THR A 901 32.11 15.03 14.90
CA THR A 901 31.28 14.50 15.97
C THR A 901 31.83 14.70 17.37
N ARG A 902 33.12 14.80 17.69
CA ARG A 902 33.53 14.93 19.12
C ARG A 902 33.09 16.25 19.75
N SER A 903 32.56 16.16 20.99
CA SER A 903 32.21 17.33 21.81
C SER A 903 31.99 16.88 23.27
N ASP A 904 32.93 17.24 24.15
CA ASP A 904 32.90 16.88 25.59
C ASP A 904 31.60 17.30 26.29
N ALA A 905 31.00 18.42 25.88
CA ALA A 905 29.74 18.90 26.44
C ALA A 905 28.53 18.04 26.04
N PHE A 906 28.56 17.42 24.85
CA PHE A 906 27.44 16.61 24.36
C PHE A 906 27.49 15.20 24.95
N GLU A 907 28.68 14.60 25.07
CA GLU A 907 28.84 13.27 25.67
C GLU A 907 28.46 13.24 27.16
N LYS A 908 28.61 14.36 27.87
CA LYS A 908 28.09 14.52 29.24
C LYS A 908 26.56 14.62 29.33
N LEU A 909 25.91 15.18 28.31
CA LEU A 909 24.46 15.38 28.26
C LEU A 909 23.71 14.16 27.71
N ASN A 910 24.32 13.46 26.74
CA ASN A 910 23.77 12.32 26.03
C ASN A 910 24.84 11.22 25.94
N PRO A 911 24.92 10.32 26.94
CA PRO A 911 25.84 9.20 26.87
C PRO A 911 25.54 8.33 25.64
N PRO A 912 26.56 7.72 25.02
CA PRO A 912 26.34 6.84 23.88
C PRO A 912 25.38 5.70 24.27
N PRO A 913 24.52 5.25 23.33
CA PRO A 913 23.62 4.14 23.60
C PRO A 913 24.41 2.92 24.08
N VAL A 914 23.84 2.17 25.03
CA VAL A 914 24.44 0.92 25.50
C VAL A 914 24.65 0.02 24.28
N THR A 915 25.92 -0.23 23.94
CA THR A 915 26.30 -1.15 22.88
C THR A 915 25.66 -2.50 23.17
N MET A 916 24.61 -2.84 22.44
CA MET A 916 24.05 -4.18 22.48
C MET A 916 25.13 -5.15 21.99
N THR A 917 25.19 -6.32 22.62
CA THR A 917 26.20 -7.36 22.39
C THR A 917 26.50 -7.58 20.90
N PRO A 918 27.77 -7.80 20.52
CA PRO A 918 28.17 -7.99 19.13
C PRO A 918 27.55 -9.28 18.59
N ARG A 919 26.41 -9.16 17.91
CA ARG A 919 25.93 -10.19 16.98
C ARG A 919 26.68 -10.03 15.66
N ASP A 920 26.84 -11.13 14.93
CA ASP A 920 27.33 -11.09 13.56
C ASP A 920 26.44 -10.16 12.72
N THR A 921 26.98 -8.99 12.39
CA THR A 921 26.29 -7.93 11.64
C THR A 921 26.49 -8.09 10.14
N SER A 922 27.28 -9.06 9.68
CA SER A 922 27.69 -9.19 8.27
C SER A 922 26.51 -9.39 7.31
N ARG A 923 25.43 -10.03 7.77
CA ARG A 923 24.18 -10.23 7.00
C ARG A 923 23.28 -8.99 6.92
N LEU A 924 23.59 -7.91 7.64
CA LEU A 924 22.82 -6.66 7.64
C LEU A 924 23.33 -5.63 6.63
N ALA A 925 24.47 -5.87 5.98
CA ALA A 925 25.02 -4.93 5.00
C ALA A 925 24.16 -4.94 3.73
N TRP A 926 23.25 -3.98 3.62
CA TRP A 926 22.41 -3.85 2.44
C TRP A 926 23.24 -3.45 1.22
N SER A 927 22.89 -4.05 0.09
CA SER A 927 23.38 -3.76 -1.26
C SER A 927 22.17 -3.70 -2.19
N ASP A 928 22.36 -3.15 -3.37
CA ASP A 928 21.31 -3.19 -4.40
C ASP A 928 20.90 -4.64 -4.74
N GLU A 929 21.85 -5.59 -4.69
CA GLU A 929 21.61 -7.03 -4.90
C GLU A 929 20.91 -7.72 -3.72
N HIS A 930 21.13 -7.26 -2.49
CA HIS A 930 20.55 -7.88 -1.31
C HIS A 930 20.30 -6.87 -0.19
N ALA A 931 19.03 -6.69 0.13
CA ALA A 931 18.55 -5.90 1.25
C ALA A 931 17.28 -6.54 1.81
N SER A 932 17.14 -6.58 3.12
CA SER A 932 15.95 -7.15 3.76
C SER A 932 15.63 -6.38 5.02
N LEU A 933 14.43 -5.81 5.05
CA LEU A 933 13.94 -5.10 6.23
C LEU A 933 13.76 -6.03 7.42
N MET A 934 13.45 -7.32 7.17
CA MET A 934 13.33 -8.34 8.21
C MET A 934 14.61 -8.50 9.02
N SER A 935 15.76 -8.46 8.36
CA SER A 935 17.06 -8.58 9.03
C SER A 935 17.31 -7.45 10.03
N ALA A 936 16.69 -6.29 9.82
CA ALA A 936 16.91 -5.08 10.59
C ALA A 936 15.80 -4.78 11.61
N VAL A 937 14.79 -5.63 11.76
CA VAL A 937 13.68 -5.42 12.73
C VAL A 937 14.23 -5.35 14.17
N ARG A 938 13.81 -4.34 14.94
CA ARG A 938 14.18 -4.19 16.37
C ARG A 938 13.64 -5.36 17.19
N GLN A 939 14.42 -5.81 18.17
CA GLN A 939 13.97 -6.85 19.11
C GLN A 939 12.76 -6.36 19.93
N GLY A 940 11.80 -7.26 20.18
CA GLY A 940 10.57 -6.93 20.93
C GLY A 940 9.46 -6.28 20.11
N GLN A 941 9.65 -6.06 18.80
CA GLN A 941 8.60 -5.53 17.92
C GLN A 941 7.56 -6.59 17.55
N THR A 942 6.56 -6.74 18.39
CA THR A 942 5.46 -7.71 18.22
C THR A 942 4.59 -7.42 16.99
N TRP A 943 4.45 -6.14 16.58
CA TRP A 943 3.73 -5.72 15.37
C TRP A 943 4.20 -6.40 14.09
N VAL A 944 5.51 -6.50 13.91
CA VAL A 944 6.08 -7.19 12.74
C VAL A 944 5.77 -8.68 12.85
N GLY A 945 5.98 -9.29 14.03
CA GLY A 945 5.60 -10.69 14.27
C GLY A 945 4.13 -11.00 13.97
N LEU A 946 3.21 -10.08 14.28
CA LEU A 946 1.78 -10.20 13.97
C LEU A 946 1.49 -10.29 12.48
N ILE A 947 2.08 -9.40 11.67
CA ILE A 947 1.93 -9.40 10.21
C ILE A 947 2.39 -10.74 9.63
N TYR A 948 3.51 -11.26 10.14
CA TYR A 948 4.08 -12.53 9.69
C TYR A 948 3.20 -13.72 10.09
N ALA A 949 2.77 -13.76 11.34
CA ALA A 949 1.84 -14.77 11.83
C ALA A 949 0.55 -14.76 10.98
N LEU A 950 0.06 -13.58 10.62
CA LEU A 950 -1.10 -13.44 9.74
C LEU A 950 -0.84 -14.01 8.33
N LEU A 951 0.28 -13.68 7.69
CA LEU A 951 0.63 -14.22 6.37
C LEU A 951 0.75 -15.76 6.40
N ILE A 952 1.40 -16.30 7.44
CA ILE A 952 1.54 -17.75 7.63
C ILE A 952 0.18 -18.40 7.85
N LEU A 953 -0.68 -17.80 8.66
CA LEU A 953 -2.02 -18.29 8.95
C LEU A 953 -2.90 -18.32 7.69
N VAL A 954 -2.89 -17.24 6.91
CA VAL A 954 -3.60 -17.14 5.64
C VAL A 954 -3.09 -18.19 4.65
N LEU A 955 -1.78 -18.38 4.54
CA LEU A 955 -1.18 -19.42 3.71
C LEU A 955 -1.61 -20.82 4.17
N PHE A 956 -1.52 -21.11 5.46
CA PHE A 956 -1.90 -22.39 6.04
C PHE A 956 -3.36 -22.73 5.73
N PHE A 957 -4.30 -21.82 5.98
CA PHE A 957 -5.71 -22.04 5.67
C PHE A 957 -5.95 -22.20 4.18
N GLY A 958 -5.31 -21.38 3.34
CA GLY A 958 -5.37 -21.54 1.88
C GLY A 958 -4.92 -22.95 1.46
N MET A 959 -3.74 -23.39 1.91
CA MET A 959 -3.19 -24.70 1.58
C MET A 959 -4.07 -25.86 2.06
N LEU A 960 -4.60 -25.78 3.28
CA LEU A 960 -5.54 -26.77 3.80
C LEU A 960 -6.79 -26.87 2.92
N LEU A 961 -7.38 -25.72 2.57
CA LEU A 961 -8.56 -25.62 1.73
C LEU A 961 -8.32 -26.20 0.32
N GLY A 962 -7.21 -25.86 -0.34
CA GLY A 962 -6.95 -26.43 -1.68
C GLY A 962 -6.51 -27.88 -1.67
N LEU A 963 -5.86 -28.37 -0.60
CA LEU A 963 -5.58 -29.80 -0.45
C LEU A 963 -6.88 -30.61 -0.39
N ILE A 964 -7.87 -30.14 0.38
CA ILE A 964 -9.20 -30.75 0.46
C ILE A 964 -9.85 -30.81 -0.93
N GLU A 965 -9.83 -29.71 -1.69
CA GLU A 965 -10.38 -29.66 -3.05
C GLU A 965 -9.69 -30.63 -4.01
N LEU A 966 -8.36 -30.70 -3.95
CA LEU A 966 -7.56 -31.55 -4.82
C LEU A 966 -7.80 -33.03 -4.53
N VAL A 967 -7.82 -33.42 -3.24
CA VAL A 967 -8.16 -34.78 -2.81
C VAL A 967 -9.57 -35.13 -3.27
N PHE A 968 -10.54 -34.22 -3.10
CA PHE A 968 -11.90 -34.45 -3.58
C PHE A 968 -11.99 -34.59 -5.11
N ALA A 969 -11.13 -33.88 -5.86
CA ALA A 969 -11.03 -34.05 -7.31
C ALA A 969 -10.42 -35.38 -7.74
N MET A 970 -9.45 -35.91 -7.00
CA MET A 970 -8.87 -37.23 -7.26
C MET A 970 -9.83 -38.37 -6.91
N VAL A 971 -10.61 -38.22 -5.83
CA VAL A 971 -11.49 -39.28 -5.29
C VAL A 971 -12.85 -39.35 -6.01
N SER A 972 -13.28 -38.31 -6.73
CA SER A 972 -14.55 -38.32 -7.47
C SER A 972 -14.53 -39.33 -8.63
N ARG A 973 -14.91 -40.59 -8.37
CA ARG A 973 -15.07 -41.64 -9.40
C ARG A 973 -16.24 -41.31 -10.34
N ALA A 974 -16.06 -41.63 -11.62
CA ALA A 974 -17.14 -41.65 -12.60
C ALA A 974 -18.25 -42.61 -12.13
N ARG A 975 -19.40 -42.06 -11.70
CA ARG A 975 -20.62 -42.85 -11.42
C ARG A 975 -21.37 -43.23 -12.71
N THR A 976 -20.66 -43.52 -13.80
CA THR A 976 -21.28 -43.83 -15.09
C THR A 976 -20.60 -45.04 -15.73
N ALA A 977 -20.85 -46.20 -15.15
CA ALA A 977 -20.80 -47.50 -15.82
C ALA A 977 -21.45 -48.55 -14.91
N THR A 978 -22.73 -48.38 -14.57
CA THR A 978 -23.57 -49.55 -14.31
C THR A 978 -24.17 -49.94 -15.66
N PRO A 979 -23.75 -51.05 -16.29
CA PRO A 979 -24.51 -51.59 -17.40
C PRO A 979 -25.90 -51.92 -16.87
N SER A 980 -26.92 -51.51 -17.60
CA SER A 980 -28.29 -51.96 -17.38
C SER A 980 -28.36 -53.45 -17.67
N SER A 981 -27.89 -54.31 -16.75
CA SER A 981 -28.34 -55.70 -16.71
C SER A 981 -29.67 -55.69 -15.97
N GLY A 982 -30.73 -55.95 -16.71
CA GLY A 982 -32.08 -56.03 -16.17
C GLY A 982 -32.23 -57.09 -15.08
N LYS A 983 -33.30 -56.89 -14.30
CA LYS A 983 -33.99 -57.89 -13.47
C LYS A 983 -33.12 -58.58 -12.41
N GLU A 984 -33.28 -58.15 -11.16
CA GLU A 984 -34.11 -58.90 -10.22
C GLU A 984 -34.39 -58.08 -8.97
N LYS A 985 -35.68 -57.89 -8.70
CA LYS A 985 -36.20 -57.61 -7.36
C LYS A 985 -35.98 -58.88 -6.53
N THR A 986 -35.41 -58.80 -5.34
CA THR A 986 -36.02 -59.27 -4.07
C THR A 986 -35.02 -59.32 -2.91
N ARG A 987 -35.55 -58.88 -1.75
CA ARG A 987 -35.07 -58.93 -0.36
C ARG A 987 -34.02 -57.91 0.09
#